data_AF-A0A976LAP3-F1
#
_entry.id   AF-A0A976LAP3-F1
#
_cell.length_a   1.000
_cell.length_b   1.000
_cell.length_c   1.000
_cell.angle_alpha   90.00
_cell.angle_beta   90.00
_cell.angle_gamma   90.00
#
_symmetry.space_group_name_H-M   'P 1'
#
loop_
_entity.id
_entity.type
_entity.pdbx_description
1 polymer ?
#
loop_
_entity_poly.entity_id
_entity_poly.type
_entity_poly.pdbx_seq_one_letter_code
_entity_poly.pdbx_strand_id
1 'polypeptide(L)'
;MDKLAKVDVAAVTAELCKHIESQGANLMRCLIEVGARRNRTACAVLLIASLTLAAASADGADDLAQTYTTQIQPLLVRSCGNCHGEIPNDNDLDLTGFGSAQAILAKPKLLGDVADRLRLGDMPPKDAPQPSEAEREQLLGWITAALDAEAAARAGDPGQVTLRRLSNTEYDNAVRDLTGVDMRPTQAREFPVDSVGGEGFANVGEAMPVTPELVERYHHAARDVAARVVLLPGGFRFSPSTERPDWTEEALKPLRSFHARYAGPNGEPPLATHLAATLKHRDRLTSGGAADIAGVAAEEKLNATYLTALWAGLSGTTASSLPSAEVDARMKQWREKTAQFEAEKQRRKAALPKIESRWASSKRVLAESKVAEWGSVPFEHKVLVERGELLLLTVLPNENHGADSTLVEWTIHETAADGRTWTVADLVPNLLMENPWSDKHEARWSFLETTSLPTFLTERRDSIAGKPELKSWSLGSEPSVFVNSAAEPIGVWTTLPARSVFVHPGQKRPVAIAWTSPIAGELVVAGRVADAHPSGGDGVLFELSHVAAPDLGQALADLGSASTDLPDPGPAPALLDHIREKWREATSDPAPVLAAIKAAQDQLFQGNYGKNAALAVGNGFPAWEDLRRVVALERVQGAAREPLFRMVALPAQPDTFVVWDRLRLEGGDGPPLVFAEHPELAAVVEQASGLKFGQHPQGRPVPKSALVTAAGTEVIIDLTKLPAELQKALTLPRFLRADVSLDEASPETASVQAFLIGATGGGGNLAEPVAKPTLGDPLAAQIVHPRVATERARQAAEFRALFPPAVLFEPIIPR
;
A
#
# COMPACT_ATOMS: atom_id res chain seq x y z
N MET A 1 0.85 40.73 20.93
CA MET A 1 -0.01 39.53 20.78
C MET A 1 0.88 38.29 20.77
N ASP A 2 1.84 38.16 21.68
CA ASP A 2 1.71 37.86 23.12
C ASP A 2 1.14 36.48 23.43
N LYS A 3 2.08 35.57 23.65
CA LYS A 3 2.13 34.51 24.67
C LYS A 3 0.79 34.05 25.24
N LEU A 4 0.30 32.91 24.77
CA LEU A 4 -0.55 32.01 25.54
C LEU A 4 0.07 30.61 25.51
N ALA A 5 0.76 30.30 26.61
CA ALA A 5 1.39 29.03 26.87
C ALA A 5 0.35 27.98 27.30
N LYS A 6 0.68 26.71 27.01
CA LYS A 6 0.03 25.52 27.54
C LYS A 6 -0.21 25.66 29.04
N VAL A 7 -1.47 25.62 29.45
CA VAL A 7 -1.86 25.47 30.84
C VAL A 7 -1.86 23.98 31.15
N ASP A 8 -0.84 23.51 31.85
CA ASP A 8 -0.86 22.19 32.47
C ASP A 8 -1.83 22.27 33.64
N VAL A 9 -3.03 21.70 33.45
CA VAL A 9 -4.09 21.77 34.44
C VAL A 9 -3.64 21.14 35.75
N ALA A 10 -2.83 20.07 35.73
CA ALA A 10 -2.31 19.44 36.95
C ALA A 10 -1.28 20.32 37.67
N ALA A 11 -0.45 21.07 36.93
CA ALA A 11 0.41 22.10 37.52
C ALA A 11 -0.43 23.23 38.11
N VAL A 12 -1.49 23.69 37.43
CA VAL A 12 -2.39 24.72 37.95
C VAL A 12 -3.20 24.24 39.15
N THR A 13 -3.65 22.98 39.23
CA THR A 13 -4.33 22.46 40.43
C THR A 13 -3.33 22.23 41.56
N ALA A 14 -2.10 21.78 41.29
CA ALA A 14 -1.07 21.65 42.31
C ALA A 14 -0.60 23.03 42.83
N GLU A 15 -0.59 24.04 41.96
CA GLU A 15 -0.22 25.40 42.29
C GLU A 15 -1.40 26.16 42.92
N LEU A 16 -2.66 25.87 42.58
CA LEU A 16 -3.85 26.32 43.30
C LEU A 16 -3.96 25.64 44.67
N CYS A 17 -3.67 24.34 44.79
CA CYS A 17 -3.64 23.65 46.09
C CYS A 17 -2.49 24.19 46.95
N LYS A 18 -1.30 24.43 46.40
CA LYS A 18 -0.22 25.14 47.10
C LYS A 18 -0.59 26.59 47.41
N HIS A 19 -1.36 27.27 46.55
CA HIS A 19 -1.79 28.64 46.81
C HIS A 19 -2.86 28.68 47.91
N ILE A 20 -3.81 27.75 47.92
CA ILE A 20 -4.85 27.58 48.94
C ILE A 20 -4.25 27.10 50.26
N GLU A 21 -3.26 26.20 50.24
CA GLU A 21 -2.48 25.82 51.42
C GLU A 21 -1.60 26.97 51.92
N SER A 22 -1.02 27.79 51.02
CA SER A 22 -0.25 28.99 51.41
C SER A 22 -1.13 30.13 51.90
N GLN A 23 -2.36 30.26 51.40
CA GLN A 23 -3.37 31.24 51.82
C GLN A 23 -4.01 30.80 53.14
N GLY A 24 -4.24 29.49 53.33
CA GLY A 24 -4.67 28.90 54.59
C GLY A 24 -3.58 28.96 55.67
N ALA A 25 -2.31 28.71 55.29
CA ALA A 25 -1.16 28.91 56.17
C ALA A 25 -0.89 30.39 56.44
N ASN A 26 -1.15 31.30 55.50
CA ASN A 26 -1.08 32.75 55.75
C ASN A 26 -2.28 33.26 56.55
N LEU A 27 -3.47 32.65 56.48
CA LEU A 27 -4.59 32.96 57.38
C LEU A 27 -4.30 32.46 58.80
N MET A 28 -3.74 31.26 58.94
CA MET A 28 -3.31 30.69 60.22
C MET A 28 -2.11 31.46 60.81
N ARG A 29 -1.19 31.93 59.97
CA ARG A 29 -0.03 32.74 60.37
C ARG A 29 -0.40 34.19 60.63
N CYS A 30 -1.41 34.75 59.94
CA CYS A 30 -2.01 36.05 60.26
C CYS A 30 -2.82 35.98 61.57
N LEU A 31 -3.51 34.87 61.86
CA LEU A 31 -4.17 34.65 63.15
C LEU A 31 -3.18 34.42 64.30
N ILE A 32 -2.01 33.83 64.04
CA ILE A 32 -0.94 33.64 65.03
C ILE A 32 -0.09 34.91 65.21
N GLU A 33 0.14 35.72 64.18
CA GLU A 33 0.89 36.99 64.27
C GLU A 33 0.05 38.15 64.81
N VAL A 34 -1.27 38.19 64.56
CA VAL A 34 -2.19 39.15 65.21
C VAL A 34 -2.45 38.77 66.67
N GLY A 35 -2.29 37.50 67.05
CA GLY A 35 -2.39 37.00 68.43
C GLY A 35 -1.19 37.30 69.34
N ALA A 36 -0.07 37.79 68.81
CA ALA A 36 1.16 37.99 69.58
C ALA A 36 1.32 39.40 70.21
N ARG A 37 0.44 40.37 69.94
CA ARG A 37 0.45 41.66 70.64
C ARG A 37 -0.97 42.20 70.90
N ARG A 38 -1.34 42.17 72.19
CA ARG A 38 -2.48 42.79 72.91
C ARG A 38 -3.72 41.92 73.12
N ASN A 39 -4.06 41.85 74.42
CA ASN A 39 -5.30 41.42 75.09
C ASN A 39 -5.61 39.93 75.22
N ARG A 40 -5.10 39.37 76.33
CA ARG A 40 -5.50 38.09 76.98
C ARG A 40 -7.01 37.97 77.30
N THR A 41 -7.81 39.00 77.09
CA THR A 41 -9.26 39.01 77.35
C THR A 41 -10.10 38.44 76.20
N ALA A 42 -9.60 38.42 74.95
CA ALA A 42 -10.39 37.96 73.80
C ALA A 42 -10.45 36.42 73.67
N CYS A 43 -9.38 35.69 73.99
CA CYS A 43 -9.37 34.22 73.96
C CYS A 43 -10.24 33.58 75.06
N ALA A 44 -10.42 34.24 76.20
CA ALA A 44 -11.33 33.76 77.26
C ALA A 44 -12.80 33.86 76.83
N VAL A 45 -13.17 34.91 76.09
CA VAL A 45 -14.54 35.11 75.58
C VAL A 45 -14.88 34.10 74.48
N LEU A 46 -13.92 33.74 73.63
CA LEU A 46 -14.13 32.74 72.58
C LEU A 46 -14.21 31.29 73.11
N LEU A 47 -13.48 30.96 74.18
CA LEU A 47 -13.63 29.65 74.84
C LEU A 47 -14.96 29.55 75.61
N ILE A 48 -15.40 30.64 76.27
CA ILE A 48 -16.70 30.69 76.97
C ILE A 48 -17.86 30.61 75.97
N ALA A 49 -17.76 31.30 74.82
CA ALA A 49 -18.76 31.23 73.74
C ALA A 49 -18.90 29.81 73.14
N SER A 50 -17.79 29.05 73.12
CA SER A 50 -17.77 27.67 72.64
C SER A 50 -18.36 26.69 73.67
N LEU A 51 -18.17 26.95 74.98
CA LEU A 51 -18.82 26.17 76.04
C LEU A 51 -20.32 26.48 76.18
N THR A 52 -20.77 27.72 75.89
CA THR A 52 -22.20 28.06 75.92
C THR A 52 -22.98 27.48 74.75
N LEU A 53 -22.34 27.25 73.59
CA LEU A 53 -23.00 26.64 72.43
C LEU A 53 -23.20 25.12 72.58
N ALA A 54 -22.34 24.44 73.34
CA ALA A 54 -22.51 23.03 73.68
C ALA A 54 -23.56 22.80 74.80
N ALA A 55 -23.80 23.79 75.67
CA ALA A 55 -24.85 23.73 76.69
C ALA A 55 -26.26 23.90 76.11
N ALA A 56 -26.42 24.75 75.08
CA ALA A 56 -27.72 25.01 74.44
C ALA A 56 -28.32 23.78 73.72
N SER A 57 -27.51 22.81 73.31
CA SER A 57 -28.00 21.57 72.69
C SER A 57 -28.51 20.53 73.71
N ALA A 58 -28.10 20.65 74.98
CA ALA A 58 -28.61 19.80 76.06
C ALA A 58 -29.93 20.33 76.63
N ASP A 59 -30.12 21.65 76.68
CA ASP A 59 -31.32 22.30 77.25
C ASP A 59 -32.61 22.00 76.45
N GLY A 60 -32.55 21.86 75.12
CA GLY A 60 -33.75 21.61 74.30
C GLY A 60 -34.33 20.18 74.40
N ALA A 61 -33.47 19.18 74.64
CA ALA A 61 -33.90 17.79 74.77
C ALA A 61 -34.50 17.50 76.16
N ASP A 62 -33.95 18.11 77.21
CA ASP A 62 -34.51 18.06 78.56
C ASP A 62 -35.85 18.82 78.64
N ASP A 63 -35.98 19.95 77.94
CA ASP A 63 -37.24 20.71 77.85
C ASP A 63 -38.35 19.95 77.11
N LEU A 64 -38.04 19.27 76.00
CA LEU A 64 -39.01 18.41 75.29
C LEU A 64 -39.47 17.23 76.15
N ALA A 65 -38.56 16.58 76.88
CA ALA A 65 -38.89 15.47 77.77
C ALA A 65 -39.75 15.91 78.95
N GLN A 66 -39.41 17.03 79.58
CA GLN A 66 -40.16 17.58 80.69
C GLN A 66 -41.55 18.07 80.25
N THR A 67 -41.64 18.79 79.13
CA THR A 67 -42.91 19.26 78.55
C THR A 67 -43.78 18.08 78.13
N TYR A 68 -43.18 17.00 77.62
CA TYR A 68 -43.93 15.79 77.29
C TYR A 68 -44.63 15.20 78.51
N THR A 69 -43.89 14.92 79.58
CA THR A 69 -44.43 14.29 80.80
C THR A 69 -45.44 15.19 81.52
N THR A 70 -45.18 16.50 81.57
CA THR A 70 -46.00 17.43 82.37
C THR A 70 -47.22 17.96 81.63
N GLN A 71 -47.17 18.05 80.30
CA GLN A 71 -48.19 18.75 79.51
C GLN A 71 -48.74 17.89 78.37
N ILE A 72 -47.91 17.24 77.56
CA ILE A 72 -48.36 16.57 76.32
C ILE A 72 -48.98 15.21 76.60
N GLN A 73 -48.34 14.35 77.40
CA GLN A 73 -48.84 13.01 77.71
C GLN A 73 -50.20 13.05 78.43
N PRO A 74 -50.44 13.94 79.41
CA PRO A 74 -51.78 14.13 79.97
C PRO A 74 -52.82 14.59 78.93
N LEU A 75 -52.45 15.47 78.01
CA LEU A 75 -53.33 15.94 76.93
C LEU A 75 -53.66 14.82 75.94
N LEU A 76 -52.68 14.00 75.55
CA LEU A 76 -52.87 12.83 74.69
C LEU A 76 -53.80 11.79 75.34
N VAL A 77 -53.59 11.48 76.62
CA VAL A 77 -54.45 10.55 77.36
C VAL A 77 -55.88 11.08 77.43
N ARG A 78 -56.05 12.37 77.74
CA ARG A 78 -57.39 12.97 77.89
C ARG A 78 -58.14 13.14 76.57
N SER A 79 -57.46 13.56 75.51
CA SER A 79 -58.09 13.89 74.22
C SER A 79 -58.10 12.73 73.23
N CYS A 80 -57.14 11.81 73.31
CA CYS A 80 -56.99 10.70 72.37
C CYS A 80 -57.17 9.31 73.01
N GLY A 81 -56.95 9.17 74.32
CA GLY A 81 -56.86 7.87 74.99
C GLY A 81 -58.14 7.02 75.02
N ASN A 82 -59.33 7.63 74.86
CA ASN A 82 -60.58 6.87 74.78
C ASN A 82 -60.69 6.00 73.51
N CYS A 83 -60.04 6.44 72.43
CA CYS A 83 -60.00 5.72 71.15
C CYS A 83 -58.65 5.04 70.94
N HIS A 84 -57.55 5.71 71.34
CA HIS A 84 -56.17 5.29 71.11
C HIS A 84 -55.43 4.96 72.43
N GLY A 85 -56.03 4.14 73.29
CA GLY A 85 -55.46 3.70 74.58
C GLY A 85 -55.11 2.21 74.64
N GLU A 86 -54.63 1.71 75.79
CA GLU A 86 -54.26 0.29 75.99
C GLU A 86 -55.39 -0.72 75.66
N ILE A 87 -56.65 -0.31 75.83
CA ILE A 87 -57.84 -1.06 75.40
C ILE A 87 -58.66 -0.13 74.49
N PRO A 88 -58.35 -0.08 73.17
CA PRO A 88 -58.96 0.88 72.26
C PRO A 88 -60.38 0.47 71.85
N ASN A 89 -61.27 1.45 71.65
CA ASN A 89 -62.62 1.24 71.13
C ASN A 89 -62.71 1.41 69.60
N ASP A 90 -61.67 1.95 68.95
CA ASP A 90 -61.60 2.15 67.49
C ASP A 90 -60.12 2.27 67.04
N ASN A 91 -59.64 1.34 66.19
CA ASN A 91 -58.23 1.12 65.74
C ASN A 91 -57.21 0.55 66.76
N ASP A 92 -56.26 -0.26 66.26
CA ASP A 92 -55.17 -0.92 67.02
C ASP A 92 -53.98 0.01 67.36
N LEU A 93 -54.19 1.33 67.51
CA LEU A 93 -53.13 2.30 67.80
C LEU A 93 -53.23 2.80 69.24
N ASP A 94 -52.21 2.50 70.06
CA ASP A 94 -52.07 3.04 71.42
C ASP A 94 -51.13 4.24 71.42
N LEU A 95 -51.69 5.43 71.69
CA LEU A 95 -50.96 6.68 71.87
C LEU A 95 -50.67 7.00 73.35
N THR A 96 -51.27 6.23 74.27
CA THR A 96 -51.16 6.44 75.72
C THR A 96 -50.07 5.61 76.38
N GLY A 97 -49.68 4.49 75.78
CA GLY A 97 -48.64 3.59 76.26
C GLY A 97 -47.20 4.12 76.15
N PHE A 98 -47.01 5.31 75.56
CA PHE A 98 -45.69 5.95 75.49
C PHE A 98 -45.32 6.60 76.84
N GLY A 99 -44.64 5.85 77.71
CA GLY A 99 -44.24 6.31 79.04
C GLY A 99 -43.15 7.39 79.10
N SER A 100 -42.56 7.78 77.97
CA SER A 100 -41.54 8.84 77.89
C SER A 100 -41.50 9.52 76.53
N ALA A 101 -40.94 10.73 76.49
CA ALA A 101 -40.74 11.45 75.23
C ALA A 101 -39.87 10.65 74.26
N GLN A 102 -38.83 9.98 74.76
CA GLN A 102 -37.93 9.15 73.96
C GLN A 102 -38.67 7.98 73.31
N ALA A 103 -39.66 7.38 73.99
CA ALA A 103 -40.41 6.26 73.46
C ALA A 103 -41.28 6.64 72.25
N ILE A 104 -41.93 7.81 72.30
CA ILE A 104 -42.74 8.31 71.18
C ILE A 104 -41.87 8.93 70.06
N LEU A 105 -40.76 9.59 70.42
CA LEU A 105 -39.77 10.12 69.46
C LEU A 105 -39.12 9.03 68.61
N ALA A 106 -38.96 7.82 69.15
CA ALA A 106 -38.49 6.66 68.39
C ALA A 106 -39.45 6.23 67.25
N LYS A 107 -40.63 6.87 67.12
CA LYS A 107 -41.65 6.63 66.10
C LYS A 107 -41.99 7.92 65.32
N PRO A 108 -41.02 8.55 64.61
CA PRO A 108 -41.23 9.86 63.98
C PRO A 108 -42.34 9.86 62.90
N LYS A 109 -42.50 8.76 62.16
CA LYS A 109 -43.59 8.62 61.18
C LYS A 109 -44.97 8.71 61.85
N LEU A 110 -45.15 8.03 62.99
CA LEU A 110 -46.40 8.08 63.75
C LEU A 110 -46.71 9.50 64.23
N LEU A 111 -45.70 10.20 64.75
CA LEU A 111 -45.85 11.61 65.15
C LEU A 111 -46.25 12.51 63.98
N GLY A 112 -45.65 12.30 62.80
CA GLY A 112 -46.05 12.99 61.57
C GLY A 112 -47.51 12.74 61.20
N ASP A 113 -47.94 11.48 61.20
CA ASP A 113 -49.32 11.10 60.91
C ASP A 113 -50.32 11.72 61.91
N VAL A 114 -49.98 11.75 63.21
CA VAL A 114 -50.78 12.39 64.26
C VAL A 114 -50.87 13.90 64.03
N ALA A 115 -49.75 14.57 63.71
CA ALA A 115 -49.75 16.00 63.41
C ALA A 115 -50.64 16.33 62.21
N ASP A 116 -50.62 15.52 61.16
CA ASP A 116 -51.44 15.76 59.97
C ASP A 116 -52.93 15.58 60.27
N ARG A 117 -53.31 14.57 61.05
CA ARG A 117 -54.71 14.40 61.50
C ARG A 117 -55.19 15.54 62.40
N LEU A 118 -54.33 16.03 63.29
CA LEU A 118 -54.61 17.20 64.13
C LEU A 118 -54.76 18.48 63.29
N ARG A 119 -53.92 18.69 62.26
CA ARG A 119 -54.00 19.82 61.32
C ARG A 119 -55.28 19.79 60.48
N LEU A 120 -55.66 18.61 59.98
CA LEU A 120 -56.89 18.42 59.22
C LEU A 120 -58.15 18.53 60.10
N GLY A 121 -58.00 18.40 61.42
CA GLY A 121 -59.12 18.40 62.37
C GLY A 121 -59.96 17.11 62.31
N ASP A 122 -59.40 16.04 61.73
CA ASP A 122 -60.04 14.74 61.61
C ASP A 122 -60.08 13.99 62.96
N MET A 123 -59.12 14.29 63.84
CA MET A 123 -58.93 13.63 65.14
C MET A 123 -58.76 14.66 66.27
N PRO A 124 -59.39 14.48 67.44
CA PRO A 124 -60.39 13.46 67.77
C PRO A 124 -61.67 13.58 66.90
N PRO A 125 -62.50 12.52 66.75
CA PRO A 125 -63.74 12.61 65.97
C PRO A 125 -64.74 13.58 66.62
N LYS A 126 -65.69 14.09 65.83
CA LYS A 126 -66.63 15.15 66.26
C LYS A 126 -67.43 14.82 67.53
N ASP A 127 -67.72 13.54 67.76
CA ASP A 127 -68.49 13.07 68.91
C ASP A 127 -67.63 12.82 70.17
N ALA A 128 -66.31 13.00 70.07
CA ALA A 128 -65.37 12.88 71.19
C ALA A 128 -64.93 14.27 71.73
N PRO A 129 -64.49 14.34 73.01
CA PRO A 129 -63.97 15.58 73.59
C PRO A 129 -62.82 16.18 72.77
N GLN A 130 -63.05 17.34 72.19
CA GLN A 130 -62.06 18.06 71.41
C GLN A 130 -61.08 18.81 72.32
N PRO A 131 -59.78 18.82 72.02
CA PRO A 131 -58.87 19.78 72.63
C PRO A 131 -59.29 21.20 72.23
N SER A 132 -59.10 22.16 73.13
CA SER A 132 -59.21 23.57 72.78
C SER A 132 -58.19 23.95 71.70
N GLU A 133 -58.40 25.08 71.02
CA GLU A 133 -57.47 25.57 69.99
C GLU A 133 -56.04 25.73 70.55
N ALA A 134 -55.90 26.27 71.75
CA ALA A 134 -54.62 26.40 72.45
C ALA A 134 -53.97 25.03 72.76
N GLU A 135 -54.75 24.02 73.14
CA GLU A 135 -54.23 22.67 73.40
C GLU A 135 -53.86 21.94 72.11
N ARG A 136 -54.57 22.19 71.00
CA ARG A 136 -54.22 21.68 69.67
C ARG A 136 -52.92 22.30 69.17
N GLU A 137 -52.76 23.61 69.31
CA GLU A 137 -51.51 24.31 68.99
C GLU A 137 -50.35 23.80 69.86
N GLN A 138 -50.60 23.53 71.14
CA GLN A 138 -49.61 22.97 72.05
C GLN A 138 -49.16 21.56 71.63
N LEU A 139 -50.10 20.68 71.25
CA LEU A 139 -49.79 19.36 70.70
C LEU A 139 -48.97 19.47 69.40
N LEU A 140 -49.43 20.28 68.45
CA LEU A 140 -48.73 20.47 67.16
C LEU A 140 -47.36 21.12 67.33
N GLY A 141 -47.22 22.09 68.23
CA GLY A 141 -45.97 22.77 68.53
C GLY A 141 -44.95 21.82 69.13
N TRP A 142 -45.36 20.99 70.10
CA TRP A 142 -44.47 19.98 70.66
C TRP A 142 -44.11 18.91 69.63
N ILE A 143 -45.06 18.39 68.85
CA ILE A 143 -44.77 17.38 67.82
C ILE A 143 -43.80 17.94 66.78
N THR A 144 -43.96 19.20 66.37
CA THR A 144 -43.06 19.85 65.42
C THR A 144 -41.65 19.98 66.01
N ALA A 145 -41.53 20.51 67.23
CA ALA A 145 -40.23 20.63 67.90
C ALA A 145 -39.55 19.27 68.15
N ALA A 146 -40.35 18.23 68.46
CA ALA A 146 -39.92 16.86 68.61
C ALA A 146 -39.35 16.28 67.29
N LEU A 147 -40.05 16.48 66.17
CA LEU A 147 -39.61 16.04 64.84
C LEU A 147 -38.38 16.84 64.37
N ASP A 148 -38.31 18.14 64.64
CA ASP A 148 -37.17 18.99 64.32
C ASP A 148 -35.92 18.56 65.12
N ALA A 149 -36.09 18.25 66.41
CA ALA A 149 -35.00 17.74 67.24
C ALA A 149 -34.49 16.39 66.73
N GLU A 150 -35.38 15.47 66.34
CA GLU A 150 -34.98 14.18 65.76
C GLU A 150 -34.29 14.35 64.39
N ALA A 151 -34.79 15.25 63.54
CA ALA A 151 -34.18 15.58 62.25
C ALA A 151 -32.79 16.20 62.44
N ALA A 152 -32.62 17.08 63.43
CA ALA A 152 -31.33 17.66 63.79
C ALA A 152 -30.36 16.61 64.36
N ALA A 153 -30.85 15.69 65.21
CA ALA A 153 -30.04 14.61 65.77
C ALA A 153 -29.55 13.63 64.69
N ARG A 154 -30.31 13.45 63.61
CA ARG A 154 -29.94 12.64 62.45
C ARG A 154 -29.37 13.45 61.29
N ALA A 155 -29.09 14.73 61.50
CA ALA A 155 -28.55 15.59 60.46
C ALA A 155 -27.21 15.05 59.97
N GLY A 156 -27.13 14.74 58.67
CA GLY A 156 -25.95 14.16 58.03
C GLY A 156 -25.97 12.65 57.89
N ASP A 157 -26.94 11.94 58.47
CA ASP A 157 -27.21 10.53 58.14
C ASP A 157 -28.22 10.47 56.98
N PRO A 158 -27.80 10.07 55.76
CA PRO A 158 -28.71 9.96 54.62
C PRO A 158 -29.71 8.79 54.75
N GLY A 159 -29.62 8.01 55.83
CA GLY A 159 -30.39 6.79 56.01
C GLY A 159 -29.83 5.62 55.19
N GLN A 160 -30.67 4.63 54.91
CA GLN A 160 -30.28 3.49 54.08
C GLN A 160 -30.10 3.93 52.63
N VAL A 161 -28.86 3.91 52.14
CA VAL A 161 -28.54 4.23 50.74
C VAL A 161 -28.77 3.01 49.87
N THR A 162 -29.81 3.06 49.03
CA THR A 162 -30.05 2.06 47.99
C THR A 162 -28.92 2.11 46.95
N LEU A 163 -28.22 0.99 46.74
CA LEU A 163 -27.22 0.88 45.69
C LEU A 163 -27.88 1.19 44.34
N ARG A 164 -27.34 2.18 43.62
CA ARG A 164 -27.85 2.60 42.33
C ARG A 164 -26.83 2.37 41.22
N ARG A 165 -27.30 2.08 40.02
CA ARG A 165 -26.48 2.19 38.81
C ARG A 165 -26.29 3.66 38.42
N LEU A 166 -25.32 3.91 37.53
CA LEU A 166 -25.25 5.18 36.80
C LEU A 166 -26.48 5.31 35.90
N SER A 167 -27.01 6.54 35.79
CA SER A 167 -27.97 6.88 34.73
C SER A 167 -27.27 6.74 33.37
N ASN A 168 -28.04 6.65 32.29
CA ASN A 168 -27.48 6.53 30.94
C ASN A 168 -26.56 7.73 30.60
N THR A 169 -26.96 8.93 31.01
CA THR A 169 -26.15 10.15 30.85
C THR A 169 -24.87 10.09 31.70
N GLU A 170 -24.96 9.65 32.95
CA GLU A 170 -23.78 9.48 33.81
C GLU A 170 -22.83 8.42 33.25
N TYR A 171 -23.34 7.32 32.72
CA TYR A 171 -22.54 6.25 32.12
C TYR A 171 -21.82 6.71 30.85
N ASP A 172 -22.53 7.36 29.92
CA ASP A 172 -21.92 7.89 28.70
C ASP A 172 -20.82 8.92 29.01
N ASN A 173 -21.08 9.83 29.95
CA ASN A 173 -20.09 10.81 30.39
C ASN A 173 -18.88 10.14 31.06
N ALA A 174 -19.10 9.15 31.92
CA ALA A 174 -18.01 8.41 32.57
C ALA A 174 -17.11 7.70 31.55
N VAL A 175 -17.71 7.04 30.54
CA VAL A 175 -16.95 6.40 29.46
C VAL A 175 -16.18 7.45 28.65
N ARG A 176 -16.79 8.58 28.30
CA ARG A 176 -16.11 9.68 27.61
C ARG A 176 -14.94 10.22 28.42
N ASP A 177 -15.12 10.46 29.71
CA ASP A 177 -14.09 11.06 30.57
C ASP A 177 -12.93 10.09 30.82
N LEU A 178 -13.19 8.77 30.91
CA LEU A 178 -12.16 7.74 31.03
C LEU A 178 -11.38 7.49 29.74
N THR A 179 -12.05 7.60 28.58
CA THR A 179 -11.44 7.23 27.29
C THR A 179 -10.96 8.44 26.47
N GLY A 180 -11.48 9.64 26.76
CA GLY A 180 -11.31 10.84 25.94
C GLY A 180 -12.14 10.86 24.66
N VAL A 181 -13.06 9.91 24.45
CA VAL A 181 -13.83 9.75 23.22
C VAL A 181 -15.33 9.78 23.52
N ASP A 182 -16.08 10.66 22.84
CA ASP A 182 -17.55 10.72 22.96
C ASP A 182 -18.22 9.59 22.16
N MET A 183 -18.31 8.39 22.76
CA MET A 183 -18.83 7.19 22.11
C MET A 183 -20.35 6.99 22.30
N ARG A 184 -20.94 7.64 23.31
CA ARG A 184 -22.35 7.47 23.75
C ARG A 184 -22.84 6.01 23.70
N PRO A 185 -22.18 5.08 24.41
CA PRO A 185 -22.49 3.65 24.36
C PRO A 185 -23.96 3.34 24.70
N THR A 186 -24.60 4.11 25.57
CA THR A 186 -26.01 3.87 25.91
C THR A 186 -26.94 4.12 24.73
N GLN A 187 -26.66 5.12 23.90
CA GLN A 187 -27.41 5.40 22.67
C GLN A 187 -27.11 4.35 21.62
N ALA A 188 -25.83 4.01 21.42
CA ALA A 188 -25.40 3.02 20.43
C ALA A 188 -25.92 1.60 20.70
N ARG A 189 -26.14 1.25 21.98
CA ARG A 189 -26.71 -0.03 22.42
C ARG A 189 -28.14 0.10 22.94
N GLU A 190 -28.79 1.21 22.61
CA GLU A 190 -30.22 1.51 22.82
C GLU A 190 -30.74 1.31 24.25
N PHE A 191 -29.93 1.56 25.27
CA PHE A 191 -30.26 1.27 26.67
C PHE A 191 -31.68 1.75 27.03
N PRO A 192 -32.44 1.00 27.85
CA PRO A 192 -33.73 1.46 28.35
C PRO A 192 -33.62 2.85 28.97
N VAL A 193 -34.65 3.67 28.74
CA VAL A 193 -34.73 5.01 29.33
C VAL A 193 -34.72 4.88 30.85
N ASP A 194 -33.98 5.75 31.53
CA ASP A 194 -33.93 5.78 32.99
C ASP A 194 -35.33 6.12 33.54
N SER A 195 -35.84 5.29 34.45
CA SER A 195 -37.09 5.59 35.14
C SER A 195 -36.91 6.83 36.02
N VAL A 196 -37.92 7.69 36.01
CA VAL A 196 -37.97 8.86 36.89
C VAL A 196 -38.68 8.44 38.18
N GLY A 197 -38.04 8.70 39.33
CA GLY A 197 -38.69 8.48 40.63
C GLY A 197 -39.91 9.39 40.82
N GLY A 198 -40.79 9.07 41.78
CA GLY A 198 -41.99 9.89 42.07
C GLY A 198 -41.68 11.37 42.35
N GLU A 199 -40.45 11.66 42.78
CA GLU A 199 -39.89 12.99 43.06
C GLU A 199 -39.40 13.75 41.80
N GLY A 200 -39.49 13.17 40.60
CA GLY A 200 -39.12 13.84 39.34
C GLY A 200 -37.63 13.74 38.95
N PHE A 201 -36.81 13.03 39.71
CA PHE A 201 -35.38 12.83 39.42
C PHE A 201 -35.10 11.48 38.74
N ALA A 202 -34.20 11.47 37.75
CA ALA A 202 -33.81 10.29 36.98
C ALA A 202 -32.61 9.52 37.58
N ASN A 203 -32.15 9.90 38.79
CA ASN A 203 -31.03 9.27 39.49
C ASN A 203 -31.43 8.64 40.84
N VAL A 204 -32.73 8.40 41.04
CA VAL A 204 -33.27 7.79 42.26
C VAL A 204 -33.00 6.28 42.24
N GLY A 205 -32.26 5.77 43.23
CA GLY A 205 -31.80 4.38 43.25
C GLY A 205 -32.92 3.33 43.19
N GLU A 206 -34.02 3.55 43.91
CA GLU A 206 -35.18 2.64 43.93
C GLU A 206 -35.90 2.55 42.57
N ALA A 207 -35.78 3.59 41.73
CA ALA A 207 -36.41 3.63 40.42
C ALA A 207 -35.53 3.02 39.31
N MET A 208 -34.26 2.67 39.60
CA MET A 208 -33.27 2.24 38.60
C MET A 208 -32.78 0.80 38.81
N PRO A 209 -33.65 -0.23 38.65
CA PRO A 209 -33.22 -1.61 38.74
C PRO A 209 -32.29 -1.99 37.59
N VAL A 210 -31.41 -2.96 37.83
CA VAL A 210 -30.60 -3.60 36.79
C VAL A 210 -31.34 -4.86 36.32
N THR A 211 -31.81 -4.85 35.07
CA THR A 211 -32.43 -6.03 34.43
C THR A 211 -31.36 -6.92 33.77
N PRO A 212 -31.63 -8.23 33.57
CA PRO A 212 -30.70 -9.11 32.85
C PRO A 212 -30.30 -8.59 31.46
N GLU A 213 -31.27 -8.04 30.72
CA GLU A 213 -31.04 -7.42 29.41
C GLU A 213 -30.08 -6.22 29.49
N LEU A 214 -30.19 -5.40 30.55
CA LEU A 214 -29.29 -4.28 30.76
C LEU A 214 -27.84 -4.76 31.01
N VAL A 215 -27.65 -5.88 31.69
CA VAL A 215 -26.31 -6.49 31.88
C VAL A 215 -25.70 -6.91 30.54
N GLU A 216 -26.48 -7.52 29.65
CA GLU A 216 -26.00 -7.85 28.30
C GLU A 216 -25.58 -6.61 27.52
N ARG A 217 -26.39 -5.55 27.58
CA ARG A 217 -26.10 -4.27 26.93
C ARG A 217 -24.84 -3.60 27.49
N TYR A 218 -24.61 -3.66 28.81
CA TYR A 218 -23.33 -3.23 29.41
C TYR A 218 -22.14 -4.01 28.86
N HIS A 219 -22.26 -5.33 28.70
CA HIS A 219 -21.18 -6.17 28.16
C HIS A 219 -20.88 -5.85 26.69
N HIS A 220 -21.92 -5.61 25.89
CA HIS A 220 -21.75 -5.17 24.51
C HIS A 220 -21.11 -3.78 24.41
N ALA A 221 -21.53 -2.83 25.24
CA ALA A 221 -20.90 -1.51 25.34
C ALA A 221 -19.42 -1.63 25.74
N ALA A 222 -19.07 -2.47 26.71
CA ALA A 222 -17.69 -2.70 27.11
C ALA A 222 -16.82 -3.25 25.98
N ARG A 223 -17.36 -4.14 25.13
CA ARG A 223 -16.67 -4.64 23.93
C ARG A 223 -16.42 -3.53 22.90
N ASP A 224 -17.38 -2.65 22.67
CA ASP A 224 -17.23 -1.54 21.72
C ASP A 224 -16.18 -0.52 22.18
N VAL A 225 -16.14 -0.25 23.50
CA VAL A 225 -15.10 0.58 24.12
C VAL A 225 -13.74 -0.09 23.97
N ALA A 226 -13.63 -1.38 24.28
CA ALA A 226 -12.38 -2.14 24.16
C ALA A 226 -11.86 -2.23 22.72
N ALA A 227 -12.74 -2.35 21.72
CA ALA A 227 -12.38 -2.41 20.31
C ALA A 227 -11.70 -1.13 19.80
N ARG A 228 -11.83 -0.02 20.54
CA ARG A 228 -11.23 1.29 20.22
C ARG A 228 -9.88 1.53 20.89
N VAL A 229 -9.37 0.55 21.62
CA VAL A 229 -8.05 0.63 22.25
C VAL A 229 -6.96 0.55 21.18
N VAL A 230 -6.10 1.54 21.15
CA VAL A 230 -4.88 1.59 20.34
C VAL A 230 -3.69 1.34 21.25
N LEU A 231 -3.02 0.20 21.04
CA LEU A 231 -1.82 -0.17 21.79
C LEU A 231 -0.61 0.63 21.30
N LEU A 232 0.15 1.17 22.24
CA LEU A 232 1.36 1.95 22.02
C LEU A 232 2.55 1.26 22.69
N PRO A 233 3.80 1.52 22.26
CA PRO A 233 4.98 0.92 22.89
C PRO A 233 5.09 1.14 24.41
N GLY A 234 4.53 2.25 24.92
CA GLY A 234 4.59 2.62 26.34
C GLY A 234 3.23 2.66 27.06
N GLY A 235 2.15 2.16 26.46
CA GLY A 235 0.82 2.24 27.05
C GLY A 235 -0.30 2.02 26.03
N PHE A 236 -1.43 2.71 26.21
CA PHE A 236 -2.54 2.66 25.27
C PHE A 236 -3.27 4.01 25.24
N ARG A 237 -4.04 4.22 24.18
CA ARG A 237 -5.02 5.31 24.07
C ARG A 237 -6.31 4.76 23.48
N PHE A 238 -7.38 5.56 23.48
CA PHE A 238 -8.59 5.25 22.70
C PHE A 238 -8.63 6.08 21.42
N SER A 239 -9.32 5.56 20.41
CA SER A 239 -9.66 6.27 19.17
C SER A 239 -11.19 6.32 19.00
N PRO A 240 -11.75 7.38 18.36
CA PRO A 240 -13.12 7.37 17.87
C PRO A 240 -13.41 6.20 16.90
N SER A 241 -12.40 5.76 16.15
CA SER A 241 -12.51 4.71 15.15
C SER A 241 -12.05 3.34 15.68
N THR A 242 -12.62 2.28 15.12
CA THR A 242 -12.17 0.89 15.30
C THR A 242 -11.18 0.44 14.24
N GLU A 243 -10.88 1.28 13.25
CA GLU A 243 -10.12 0.91 12.06
C GLU A 243 -8.65 1.37 12.12
N ARG A 244 -7.72 0.47 11.81
CA ARG A 244 -6.27 0.74 11.83
C ARG A 244 -5.82 1.90 10.90
N PRO A 245 -6.38 2.06 9.69
CA PRO A 245 -6.04 3.20 8.83
C PRO A 245 -6.30 4.55 9.50
N ASP A 246 -7.44 4.69 10.17
CA ASP A 246 -7.82 5.93 10.85
C ASP A 246 -6.87 6.24 12.01
N TRP A 247 -6.45 5.22 12.78
CA TRP A 247 -5.47 5.38 13.85
C TRP A 247 -4.13 5.92 13.34
N THR A 248 -3.73 5.47 12.14
CA THR A 248 -2.51 5.91 11.47
C THR A 248 -2.65 7.37 11.05
N GLU A 249 -3.77 7.75 10.46
CA GLU A 249 -4.04 9.14 10.08
C GLU A 249 -4.05 10.08 11.31
N GLU A 250 -4.72 9.69 12.39
CA GLU A 250 -4.73 10.41 13.66
C GLU A 250 -3.32 10.65 14.21
N ALA A 251 -2.45 9.63 14.17
CA ALA A 251 -1.08 9.74 14.64
C ALA A 251 -0.21 10.61 13.72
N LEU A 252 -0.45 10.57 12.40
CA LEU A 252 0.29 11.35 11.43
C LEU A 252 -0.14 12.82 11.40
N LYS A 253 -1.40 13.15 11.71
CA LYS A 253 -1.93 14.51 11.61
C LYS A 253 -1.18 15.54 12.46
N PRO A 254 -0.85 15.30 13.75
CA PRO A 254 -0.01 16.21 14.54
C PRO A 254 1.39 16.40 13.95
N LEU A 255 2.00 15.33 13.44
CA LEU A 255 3.32 15.39 12.80
C LEU A 255 3.26 16.26 11.53
N ARG A 256 2.29 16.01 10.64
CA ARG A 256 2.08 16.83 9.45
C ARG A 256 1.83 18.29 9.81
N SER A 257 0.99 18.56 10.80
CA SER A 257 0.69 19.93 11.27
C SER A 257 1.92 20.63 11.86
N PHE A 258 2.77 19.90 12.59
CA PHE A 258 4.04 20.42 13.10
C PHE A 258 4.98 20.80 11.96
N HIS A 259 5.14 19.90 10.98
CA HIS A 259 6.04 20.05 9.85
C HIS A 259 5.59 21.12 8.86
N ALA A 260 4.29 21.28 8.64
CA ALA A 260 3.72 22.31 7.74
C ALA A 260 4.08 23.76 8.12
N ARG A 261 4.63 23.99 9.33
CA ARG A 261 5.16 25.30 9.75
C ARG A 261 6.56 25.60 9.22
N TYR A 262 7.30 24.57 8.81
CA TYR A 262 8.70 24.64 8.39
C TYR A 262 8.92 24.04 7.00
N ALA A 263 7.87 23.48 6.41
CA ALA A 263 7.86 22.74 5.17
C ALA A 263 6.55 23.00 4.43
N GLY A 264 6.50 22.70 3.14
CA GLY A 264 5.28 22.76 2.35
C GLY A 264 4.23 21.72 2.79
N PRO A 265 3.06 21.71 2.14
CA PRO A 265 1.90 20.91 2.55
C PRO A 265 2.17 19.40 2.67
N ASN A 266 3.21 18.87 2.02
CA ASN A 266 3.59 17.46 2.08
C ASN A 266 4.89 17.19 2.89
N GLY A 267 5.43 18.19 3.58
CA GLY A 267 6.66 18.07 4.37
C GLY A 267 7.95 18.41 3.61
N GLU A 268 7.85 19.00 2.41
CA GLU A 268 8.96 19.53 1.62
C GLU A 268 9.65 20.73 2.29
N PRO A 269 10.97 20.70 2.56
CA PRO A 269 11.72 21.94 2.71
C PRO A 269 11.41 22.91 1.55
N PRO A 270 11.19 24.21 1.80
CA PRO A 270 10.90 25.18 0.75
C PRO A 270 12.14 25.39 -0.13
N LEU A 271 12.36 24.49 -1.10
CA LEU A 271 13.58 24.39 -1.90
C LEU A 271 13.82 25.65 -2.72
N ALA A 272 12.78 26.23 -3.31
CA ALA A 272 12.90 27.49 -4.05
C ALA A 272 13.48 28.60 -3.17
N THR A 273 13.01 28.72 -1.92
CA THR A 273 13.48 29.73 -0.97
C THR A 273 14.90 29.44 -0.50
N HIS A 274 15.26 28.17 -0.26
CA HIS A 274 16.63 27.79 0.08
C HIS A 274 17.60 28.06 -1.08
N LEU A 275 17.23 27.71 -2.32
CA LEU A 275 18.02 28.02 -3.51
C LEU A 275 18.20 29.52 -3.66
N ALA A 276 17.12 30.31 -3.58
CA ALA A 276 17.20 31.77 -3.63
C ALA A 276 18.14 32.35 -2.57
N ALA A 277 18.14 31.81 -1.34
CA ALA A 277 19.09 32.21 -0.30
C ALA A 277 20.55 31.85 -0.66
N THR A 278 20.82 30.67 -1.23
CA THR A 278 22.18 30.31 -1.69
C THR A 278 22.67 31.19 -2.84
N LEU A 279 21.76 31.69 -3.68
CA LEU A 279 22.08 32.61 -4.76
C LEU A 279 22.35 34.02 -4.22
N LYS A 280 21.43 34.53 -3.39
CA LYS A 280 21.49 35.88 -2.79
C LYS A 280 22.71 36.08 -1.88
N HIS A 281 23.06 35.08 -1.07
CA HIS A 281 24.13 35.17 -0.07
C HIS A 281 25.41 34.44 -0.48
N ARG A 282 25.58 34.12 -1.77
CA ARG A 282 26.67 33.29 -2.28
C ARG A 282 28.06 33.73 -1.81
N ASP A 283 28.37 35.03 -1.90
CA ASP A 283 29.69 35.56 -1.50
C ASP A 283 29.95 35.40 0.00
N ARG A 284 28.92 35.66 0.82
CA ARG A 284 28.98 35.48 2.28
C ARG A 284 29.14 34.01 2.66
N LEU A 285 28.40 33.11 2.00
CA LEU A 285 28.49 31.66 2.24
C LEU A 285 29.81 31.06 1.73
N THR A 286 30.47 31.70 0.77
CA THR A 286 31.77 31.26 0.23
C THR A 286 32.92 31.66 1.15
N SER A 287 32.85 32.85 1.75
CA SER A 287 33.89 33.40 2.64
C SER A 287 33.68 33.04 4.11
N GLY A 288 32.42 32.87 4.50
CA GLY A 288 31.98 32.59 5.85
C GLY A 288 31.71 31.10 6.06
N GLY A 289 32.39 30.50 7.05
CA GLY A 289 32.19 29.09 7.41
C GLY A 289 30.81 28.81 8.03
N ALA A 290 30.72 27.76 8.85
CA ALA A 290 29.45 27.30 9.44
C ALA A 290 28.65 28.39 10.19
N ALA A 291 29.32 29.39 10.78
CA ALA A 291 28.69 30.49 11.50
C ALA A 291 27.85 31.41 10.57
N ASP A 292 28.33 31.68 9.36
CA ASP A 292 27.61 32.50 8.40
C ASP A 292 26.42 31.77 7.78
N ILE A 293 26.53 30.44 7.58
CA ILE A 293 25.40 29.62 7.16
C ILE A 293 24.26 29.68 8.20
N ALA A 294 24.58 29.58 9.49
CA ALA A 294 23.60 29.71 10.56
C ALA A 294 22.98 31.12 10.62
N GLY A 295 23.79 32.17 10.39
CA GLY A 295 23.33 33.55 10.28
C GLY A 295 22.35 33.76 9.12
N VAL A 296 22.70 33.32 7.92
CA VAL A 296 21.84 33.38 6.73
C VAL A 296 20.55 32.59 6.94
N ALA A 297 20.62 31.39 7.54
CA ALA A 297 19.43 30.60 7.84
C ALA A 297 18.48 31.34 8.81
N ALA A 298 19.00 31.99 9.85
CA ALA A 298 18.18 32.77 10.77
C ALA A 298 17.55 34.01 10.09
N GLU A 299 18.32 34.73 9.27
CA GLU A 299 17.88 35.91 8.52
C GLU A 299 16.76 35.58 7.53
N GLU A 300 16.92 34.49 6.77
CA GLU A 300 15.97 34.04 5.75
C GLU A 300 14.87 33.13 6.33
N LYS A 301 14.88 32.87 7.64
CA LYS A 301 13.94 31.95 8.35
C LYS A 301 13.92 30.54 7.76
N LEU A 302 15.10 30.03 7.42
CA LEU A 302 15.33 28.74 6.79
C LEU A 302 15.86 27.70 7.78
N ASN A 303 15.79 26.43 7.40
CA ASN A 303 16.37 25.35 8.19
C ASN A 303 17.90 25.35 7.98
N ALA A 304 18.67 25.67 9.03
CA ALA A 304 20.12 25.76 8.96
C ALA A 304 20.80 24.45 8.52
N THR A 305 20.30 23.30 8.99
CA THR A 305 20.81 21.97 8.61
C THR A 305 20.63 21.72 7.12
N TYR A 306 19.45 22.02 6.58
CA TYR A 306 19.18 21.83 5.16
C TYR A 306 19.93 22.84 4.28
N LEU A 307 20.01 24.10 4.71
CA LEU A 307 20.83 25.12 4.01
C LEU A 307 22.31 24.73 3.96
N THR A 308 22.84 24.15 5.04
CA THR A 308 24.22 23.63 5.10
C THR A 308 24.44 22.51 4.10
N ALA A 309 23.54 21.52 4.06
CA ALA A 309 23.63 20.39 3.14
C ALA A 309 23.49 20.85 1.67
N LEU A 310 22.54 21.74 1.39
CA LEU A 310 22.30 22.29 0.07
C LEU A 310 23.50 23.11 -0.42
N TRP A 311 24.04 23.99 0.43
CA TRP A 311 25.25 24.76 0.11
C TRP A 311 26.43 23.83 -0.19
N ALA A 312 26.76 22.93 0.73
CA ALA A 312 27.90 22.01 0.58
C ALA A 312 27.80 21.15 -0.68
N GLY A 313 26.60 20.66 -1.03
CA GLY A 313 26.42 19.82 -2.21
C GLY A 313 26.40 20.60 -3.54
N LEU A 314 25.97 21.87 -3.54
CA LEU A 314 26.00 22.75 -4.72
C LEU A 314 27.37 23.41 -4.95
N SER A 315 28.11 23.72 -3.88
CA SER A 315 29.43 24.37 -3.93
C SER A 315 30.60 23.39 -3.95
N GLY A 316 30.36 22.09 -3.72
CA GLY A 316 31.40 21.05 -3.69
C GLY A 316 32.04 20.74 -5.05
N THR A 317 33.30 20.32 -5.04
CA THR A 317 34.10 19.94 -6.24
C THR A 317 34.15 18.42 -6.51
N THR A 318 33.46 17.60 -5.72
CA THR A 318 33.39 16.14 -5.86
C THR A 318 32.02 15.73 -6.43
N ALA A 319 31.87 15.02 -7.54
CA ALA A 319 32.81 14.23 -8.33
C ALA A 319 32.56 14.39 -9.85
N SER A 320 33.49 15.05 -10.52
CA SER A 320 33.96 14.61 -11.82
C SER A 320 35.46 14.88 -11.87
N SER A 321 36.27 13.83 -11.94
CA SER A 321 37.70 13.94 -12.27
C SER A 321 37.94 14.32 -13.73
N LEU A 322 36.88 14.62 -14.49
CA LEU A 322 36.91 14.91 -15.91
C LEU A 322 36.78 16.43 -16.14
N PRO A 323 37.59 17.02 -17.03
CA PRO A 323 37.43 18.41 -17.47
C PRO A 323 36.01 18.68 -18.00
N SER A 324 35.51 19.91 -17.81
CA SER A 324 34.17 20.34 -18.28
C SER A 324 33.89 19.97 -19.74
N ALA A 325 34.89 20.12 -20.61
CA ALA A 325 34.77 19.79 -22.04
C ALA A 325 34.50 18.29 -22.29
N GLU A 326 35.00 17.40 -21.45
CA GLU A 326 34.73 15.96 -21.55
C GLU A 326 33.33 15.60 -21.03
N VAL A 327 32.87 16.29 -19.97
CA VAL A 327 31.49 16.18 -19.47
C VAL A 327 30.50 16.64 -20.55
N ASP A 328 30.78 17.79 -21.19
CA ASP A 328 29.97 18.34 -22.28
C ASP A 328 29.90 17.39 -23.49
N ALA A 329 31.04 16.80 -23.87
CA ALA A 329 31.12 15.83 -24.96
C ALA A 329 30.31 14.57 -24.65
N ARG A 330 30.42 14.03 -23.43
CA ARG A 330 29.66 12.85 -23.00
C ARG A 330 28.15 13.15 -22.90
N MET A 331 27.78 14.32 -22.39
CA MET A 331 26.38 14.76 -22.33
C MET A 331 25.79 14.97 -23.71
N LYS A 332 26.56 15.50 -24.67
CA LYS A 332 26.15 15.62 -26.07
C LYS A 332 25.93 14.24 -26.69
N GLN A 333 26.88 13.33 -26.54
CA GLN A 333 26.76 11.96 -27.05
C GLN A 333 25.57 11.21 -26.44
N TRP A 334 25.34 11.40 -25.13
CA TRP A 334 24.19 10.83 -24.43
C TRP A 334 22.86 11.40 -24.96
N ARG A 335 22.74 12.73 -25.08
CA ARG A 335 21.55 13.38 -25.66
C ARG A 335 21.26 12.91 -27.08
N GLU A 336 22.31 12.76 -27.90
CA GLU A 336 22.19 12.27 -29.28
C GLU A 336 21.67 10.82 -29.30
N LYS A 337 22.19 9.93 -28.43
CA LYS A 337 21.68 8.56 -28.29
C LYS A 337 20.24 8.52 -27.78
N THR A 338 19.90 9.34 -26.79
CA THR A 338 18.52 9.44 -26.27
C THR A 338 17.56 9.96 -27.33
N ALA A 339 17.96 10.96 -28.13
CA ALA A 339 17.16 11.48 -29.22
C ALA A 339 16.95 10.44 -30.33
N GLN A 340 17.99 9.68 -30.68
CA GLN A 340 17.89 8.55 -31.62
C GLN A 340 16.92 7.48 -31.11
N PHE A 341 17.00 7.14 -29.83
CA PHE A 341 16.10 6.18 -29.18
C PHE A 341 14.64 6.62 -29.21
N GLU A 342 14.34 7.85 -28.80
CA GLU A 342 12.97 8.36 -28.83
C GLU A 342 12.46 8.53 -30.27
N ALA A 343 13.32 8.92 -31.23
CA ALA A 343 12.94 9.00 -32.63
C ALA A 343 12.58 7.63 -33.24
N GLU A 344 13.31 6.56 -32.89
CA GLU A 344 12.97 5.19 -33.31
C GLU A 344 11.64 4.73 -32.70
N LYS A 345 11.42 5.00 -31.41
CA LYS A 345 10.17 4.68 -30.72
C LYS A 345 8.95 5.41 -31.32
N GLN A 346 9.11 6.69 -31.67
CA GLN A 346 8.05 7.44 -32.36
C GLN A 346 7.79 6.89 -33.77
N ARG A 347 8.84 6.49 -34.51
CA ARG A 347 8.68 5.85 -35.83
C ARG A 347 7.88 4.55 -35.74
N ARG A 348 8.22 3.65 -34.82
CA ARG A 348 7.45 2.41 -34.54
C ARG A 348 5.99 2.68 -34.19
N LYS A 349 5.77 3.65 -33.29
CA LYS A 349 4.41 4.04 -32.88
C LYS A 349 3.59 4.60 -34.04
N ALA A 350 4.22 5.36 -34.94
CA ALA A 350 3.56 5.94 -36.11
C ALA A 350 3.32 4.92 -37.24
N ALA A 351 4.06 3.80 -37.27
CA ALA A 351 3.92 2.76 -38.28
C ALA A 351 2.67 1.90 -38.07
N LEU A 352 2.35 1.55 -36.82
CA LEU A 352 1.27 0.61 -36.51
C LEU A 352 -0.11 1.05 -37.05
N PRO A 353 -0.59 2.30 -36.85
CA PRO A 353 -1.88 2.73 -37.40
C PRO A 353 -1.93 2.73 -38.94
N LYS A 354 -0.78 2.95 -39.61
CA LYS A 354 -0.70 2.89 -41.07
C LYS A 354 -0.89 1.46 -41.57
N ILE A 355 -0.26 0.50 -40.90
CA ILE A 355 -0.41 -0.92 -41.20
C ILE A 355 -1.87 -1.34 -40.94
N GLU A 356 -2.43 -1.02 -39.78
CA GLU A 356 -3.81 -1.35 -39.41
C GLU A 356 -4.84 -0.85 -40.42
N SER A 357 -4.70 0.38 -40.90
CA SER A 357 -5.69 1.00 -41.79
C SER A 357 -5.61 0.52 -43.25
N ARG A 358 -4.42 0.10 -43.73
CA ARG A 358 -4.21 -0.20 -45.15
C ARG A 358 -3.91 -1.67 -45.48
N TRP A 359 -3.47 -2.48 -44.52
CA TRP A 359 -2.99 -3.84 -44.77
C TRP A 359 -4.03 -4.72 -45.48
N ALA A 360 -5.22 -4.85 -44.90
CA ALA A 360 -6.28 -5.71 -45.46
C ALA A 360 -6.86 -5.15 -46.76
N SER A 361 -7.05 -3.82 -46.85
CA SER A 361 -7.70 -3.16 -48.00
C SER A 361 -6.80 -3.06 -49.23
N SER A 362 -5.48 -3.13 -49.06
CA SER A 362 -4.50 -3.02 -50.15
C SER A 362 -4.01 -4.39 -50.65
N LYS A 363 -4.41 -5.48 -50.00
CA LYS A 363 -4.01 -6.85 -50.36
C LYS A 363 -4.89 -7.38 -51.49
N ARG A 364 -4.25 -7.86 -52.56
CA ARG A 364 -4.87 -8.54 -53.69
C ARG A 364 -4.24 -9.91 -53.88
N VAL A 365 -5.06 -10.96 -53.86
CA VAL A 365 -4.62 -12.32 -54.19
C VAL A 365 -4.33 -12.43 -55.68
N LEU A 366 -3.14 -12.88 -56.02
CA LEU A 366 -2.70 -13.18 -57.39
C LEU A 366 -2.94 -14.66 -57.71
N ALA A 367 -2.55 -15.56 -56.80
CA ALA A 367 -2.73 -17.00 -56.94
C ALA A 367 -3.11 -17.62 -55.60
N GLU A 368 -3.96 -18.63 -55.61
CA GLU A 368 -4.30 -19.43 -54.44
C GLU A 368 -4.48 -20.89 -54.86
N SER A 369 -3.89 -21.83 -54.14
CA SER A 369 -4.07 -23.25 -54.44
C SER A 369 -3.78 -24.16 -53.25
N LYS A 370 -4.49 -25.29 -53.21
CA LYS A 370 -4.22 -26.37 -52.26
C LYS A 370 -3.08 -27.24 -52.78
N VAL A 371 -2.06 -27.43 -51.94
CA VAL A 371 -0.98 -28.39 -52.14
C VAL A 371 -1.36 -29.65 -51.38
N ALA A 372 -1.73 -30.70 -52.11
CA ALA A 372 -1.99 -32.01 -51.50
C ALA A 372 -0.70 -32.60 -50.90
N GLU A 373 -0.84 -33.60 -50.02
CA GLU A 373 0.32 -34.35 -49.51
C GLU A 373 1.23 -34.83 -50.64
N TRP A 374 2.54 -34.63 -50.49
CA TRP A 374 3.56 -34.91 -51.52
C TRP A 374 3.39 -34.14 -52.84
N GLY A 375 2.43 -33.22 -52.90
CA GLY A 375 2.10 -32.41 -54.06
C GLY A 375 3.09 -31.26 -54.24
N SER A 376 3.17 -30.77 -55.48
CA SER A 376 3.94 -29.59 -55.83
C SER A 376 3.12 -28.77 -56.82
N VAL A 377 2.80 -27.53 -56.48
CA VAL A 377 1.97 -26.64 -57.30
C VAL A 377 2.83 -25.49 -57.82
N PRO A 378 3.03 -25.37 -59.15
CA PRO A 378 3.71 -24.23 -59.74
C PRO A 378 2.79 -23.01 -59.84
N PHE A 379 3.38 -21.83 -59.88
CA PHE A 379 2.67 -20.58 -60.17
C PHE A 379 3.55 -19.65 -61.01
N GLU A 380 2.92 -18.83 -61.86
CA GLU A 380 3.57 -17.77 -62.62
C GLU A 380 2.60 -16.61 -62.81
N HIS A 381 3.01 -15.41 -62.42
CA HIS A 381 2.19 -14.20 -62.52
C HIS A 381 3.00 -13.00 -62.97
N LYS A 382 2.41 -12.18 -63.84
CA LYS A 382 2.90 -10.83 -64.12
C LYS A 382 2.23 -9.84 -63.17
N VAL A 383 3.04 -8.98 -62.55
CA VAL A 383 2.57 -7.98 -61.60
C VAL A 383 3.29 -6.66 -61.83
N LEU A 384 2.53 -5.57 -61.85
CA LEU A 384 3.07 -4.21 -61.84
C LEU A 384 3.16 -3.76 -60.38
N VAL A 385 4.34 -3.32 -59.95
CA VAL A 385 4.58 -2.86 -58.58
C VAL A 385 5.13 -1.44 -58.55
N GLU A 386 4.91 -0.75 -57.44
CA GLU A 386 5.62 0.47 -57.04
C GLU A 386 6.70 0.19 -55.99
N ARG A 387 7.68 1.09 -55.84
CA ARG A 387 8.72 0.98 -54.80
C ARG A 387 8.03 1.02 -53.42
N GLY A 388 8.30 0.04 -52.58
CA GLY A 388 7.72 -0.09 -51.24
C GLY A 388 6.46 -0.98 -51.17
N GLU A 389 5.90 -1.39 -52.31
CA GLU A 389 4.83 -2.40 -52.33
C GLU A 389 5.37 -3.80 -52.06
N LEU A 390 4.50 -4.73 -51.65
CA LEU A 390 4.92 -6.06 -51.22
C LEU A 390 4.34 -7.17 -52.08
N LEU A 391 5.14 -8.20 -52.30
CA LEU A 391 4.69 -9.53 -52.71
C LEU A 391 4.79 -10.46 -51.51
N LEU A 392 3.72 -11.18 -51.22
CA LEU A 392 3.65 -12.10 -50.09
C LEU A 392 3.33 -13.50 -50.59
N LEU A 393 4.20 -14.46 -50.27
CA LEU A 393 3.85 -15.86 -50.36
C LEU A 393 3.49 -16.36 -48.96
N THR A 394 2.20 -16.62 -48.75
CA THR A 394 1.64 -17.05 -47.47
C THR A 394 1.27 -18.53 -47.54
N VAL A 395 1.71 -19.31 -46.56
CA VAL A 395 1.31 -20.71 -46.39
C VAL A 395 0.39 -20.81 -45.17
N LEU A 396 -0.81 -21.34 -45.40
CA LEU A 396 -1.88 -21.50 -44.43
C LEU A 396 -2.09 -22.98 -44.09
N PRO A 397 -2.44 -23.32 -42.84
CA PRO A 397 -2.83 -24.68 -42.48
C PRO A 397 -4.20 -25.05 -43.07
N ASN A 398 -4.41 -26.34 -43.38
CA ASN A 398 -5.72 -26.89 -43.75
C ASN A 398 -6.53 -27.36 -42.49
N GLU A 399 -7.71 -27.96 -42.69
CA GLU A 399 -8.75 -28.20 -41.66
C GLU A 399 -8.34 -29.17 -40.54
N ASN A 400 -7.52 -30.19 -40.82
CA ASN A 400 -7.11 -31.25 -39.89
C ASN A 400 -5.76 -30.98 -39.19
N HIS A 401 -5.50 -29.74 -38.78
CA HIS A 401 -4.56 -29.41 -37.69
C HIS A 401 -3.23 -30.21 -37.61
N GLY A 402 -2.35 -30.05 -38.61
CA GLY A 402 -0.95 -30.48 -38.54
C GLY A 402 -0.07 -29.52 -39.33
N ALA A 403 0.96 -28.99 -38.68
CA ALA A 403 1.87 -28.04 -39.25
C ALA A 403 2.77 -28.75 -40.29
N ASP A 404 2.55 -28.47 -41.58
CA ASP A 404 3.27 -29.14 -42.67
C ASP A 404 4.50 -28.34 -43.09
N SER A 405 5.66 -29.01 -43.05
CA SER A 405 6.89 -28.45 -43.59
C SER A 405 6.72 -28.26 -45.08
N THR A 406 6.73 -27.01 -45.53
CA THR A 406 6.42 -26.68 -46.92
C THR A 406 7.65 -26.09 -47.58
N LEU A 407 8.10 -26.70 -48.67
CA LEU A 407 9.16 -26.17 -49.53
C LEU A 407 8.63 -24.98 -50.32
N VAL A 408 9.36 -23.87 -50.25
CA VAL A 408 9.06 -22.64 -50.98
C VAL A 408 10.19 -22.33 -51.95
N GLU A 409 9.85 -22.29 -53.23
CA GLU A 409 10.75 -21.84 -54.29
C GLU A 409 10.03 -20.78 -55.10
N TRP A 410 10.57 -19.56 -55.17
CA TRP A 410 10.08 -18.55 -56.09
C TRP A 410 11.19 -17.60 -56.52
N THR A 411 10.99 -17.03 -57.69
CA THR A 411 11.89 -16.10 -58.36
C THR A 411 11.07 -14.91 -58.84
N ILE A 412 11.59 -13.71 -58.63
CA ILE A 412 11.01 -12.45 -59.05
C ILE A 412 11.97 -11.86 -60.07
N HIS A 413 11.50 -11.69 -61.31
CA HIS A 413 12.31 -11.20 -62.43
C HIS A 413 11.74 -9.88 -62.95
N GLU A 414 12.58 -8.86 -63.05
CA GLU A 414 12.22 -7.58 -63.66
C GLU A 414 12.24 -7.68 -65.19
N THR A 415 11.15 -7.24 -65.85
CA THR A 415 11.03 -7.36 -67.32
C THR A 415 11.76 -6.24 -68.09
N ALA A 416 12.29 -5.24 -67.40
CA ALA A 416 13.05 -4.13 -67.98
C ALA A 416 14.48 -4.54 -68.39
N ALA A 417 15.14 -3.69 -69.20
CA ALA A 417 16.45 -3.98 -69.81
C ALA A 417 17.59 -4.26 -68.81
N ASP A 418 17.48 -3.78 -67.56
CA ASP A 418 18.46 -3.99 -66.50
C ASP A 418 18.34 -5.38 -65.82
N GLY A 419 17.26 -6.12 -66.07
CA GLY A 419 17.13 -7.58 -65.85
C GLY A 419 17.41 -8.12 -64.45
N ARG A 420 17.02 -7.39 -63.38
CA ARG A 420 17.23 -7.86 -62.00
C ARG A 420 16.42 -9.11 -61.70
N THR A 421 17.02 -10.02 -60.94
CA THR A 421 16.38 -11.26 -60.49
C THR A 421 16.62 -11.43 -59.00
N TRP A 422 15.55 -11.68 -58.25
CA TRP A 422 15.58 -12.03 -56.84
C TRP A 422 15.05 -13.44 -56.66
N THR A 423 15.69 -14.24 -55.80
CA THR A 423 15.21 -15.58 -55.48
C THR A 423 15.18 -15.78 -53.97
N VAL A 424 14.20 -16.54 -53.49
CA VAL A 424 14.17 -16.95 -52.07
C VAL A 424 15.39 -17.76 -51.67
N ALA A 425 16.08 -18.40 -52.63
CA ALA A 425 17.34 -19.09 -52.36
C ALA A 425 18.46 -18.15 -51.86
N ASP A 426 18.39 -16.85 -52.16
CA ASP A 426 19.35 -15.85 -51.65
C ASP A 426 19.28 -15.68 -50.12
N LEU A 427 18.19 -16.15 -49.50
CA LEU A 427 18.01 -16.14 -48.05
C LEU A 427 18.78 -17.26 -47.34
N VAL A 428 19.10 -18.35 -48.02
CA VAL A 428 19.76 -19.53 -47.43
C VAL A 428 21.06 -19.18 -46.67
N PRO A 429 22.02 -18.44 -47.26
CA PRO A 429 23.25 -18.08 -46.53
C PRO A 429 23.02 -17.01 -45.45
N ASN A 430 21.98 -16.19 -45.59
CA ASN A 430 21.80 -14.96 -44.82
C ASN A 430 20.60 -15.00 -43.86
N LEU A 431 19.94 -16.16 -43.69
CA LEU A 431 18.66 -16.24 -43.00
C LEU A 431 18.70 -15.56 -41.62
N LEU A 432 19.76 -15.77 -40.85
CA LEU A 432 19.88 -15.27 -39.46
C LEU A 432 20.47 -13.86 -39.34
N MET A 433 20.62 -13.12 -40.44
CA MET A 433 21.13 -11.75 -40.39
C MET A 433 20.20 -10.85 -39.56
N GLU A 434 19.03 -10.51 -40.12
CA GLU A 434 18.00 -9.67 -39.49
C GLU A 434 16.63 -10.05 -40.06
N ASN A 435 15.55 -9.63 -39.40
CA ASN A 435 14.19 -9.75 -39.92
C ASN A 435 13.41 -8.47 -39.59
N PRO A 436 13.26 -7.53 -40.54
CA PRO A 436 13.49 -7.67 -41.97
C PRO A 436 14.96 -7.48 -42.35
N TRP A 437 15.36 -8.08 -43.47
CA TRP A 437 16.70 -7.93 -44.04
C TRP A 437 16.64 -7.33 -45.44
N SER A 438 17.54 -6.39 -45.75
CA SER A 438 17.65 -5.79 -47.08
C SER A 438 18.81 -6.41 -47.85
N ASP A 439 18.57 -6.85 -49.08
CA ASP A 439 19.58 -7.44 -49.94
C ASP A 439 20.44 -6.39 -50.67
N LYS A 440 21.41 -6.87 -51.47
CA LYS A 440 22.33 -6.04 -52.25
C LYS A 440 21.66 -5.14 -53.31
N HIS A 441 20.39 -5.39 -53.63
CA HIS A 441 19.59 -4.62 -54.59
C HIS A 441 18.52 -3.78 -53.88
N GLU A 442 18.67 -3.56 -52.57
CA GLU A 442 17.73 -2.84 -51.70
C GLU A 442 16.36 -3.52 -51.53
N ALA A 443 16.16 -4.74 -52.07
CA ALA A 443 14.91 -5.43 -51.83
C ALA A 443 14.89 -5.97 -50.40
N ARG A 444 13.74 -5.87 -49.75
CA ARG A 444 13.61 -6.24 -48.34
C ARG A 444 12.80 -7.51 -48.17
N TRP A 445 13.38 -8.48 -47.49
CA TRP A 445 12.76 -9.74 -47.13
C TRP A 445 12.30 -9.69 -45.68
N SER A 446 11.05 -10.12 -45.44
CA SER A 446 10.44 -10.18 -44.10
C SER A 446 9.79 -11.53 -43.87
N PHE A 447 9.97 -12.09 -42.67
CA PHE A 447 9.30 -13.31 -42.23
C PHE A 447 8.20 -12.94 -41.25
N LEU A 448 6.96 -13.23 -41.63
CA LEU A 448 5.77 -12.70 -40.97
C LEU A 448 4.78 -13.83 -40.63
N GLU A 449 4.03 -13.62 -39.56
CA GLU A 449 2.75 -14.26 -39.27
C GLU A 449 1.63 -13.27 -39.63
N THR A 450 0.59 -13.71 -40.33
CA THR A 450 -0.37 -12.80 -40.99
C THR A 450 -1.86 -13.13 -40.74
N THR A 451 -2.21 -13.77 -39.62
CA THR A 451 -3.63 -14.06 -39.27
C THR A 451 -4.46 -12.78 -39.19
N SER A 452 -3.88 -11.71 -38.66
CA SER A 452 -4.53 -10.40 -38.50
C SER A 452 -3.63 -9.30 -39.07
N LEU A 453 -2.87 -8.63 -38.22
CA LEU A 453 -1.80 -7.72 -38.62
C LEU A 453 -0.50 -8.50 -38.84
N PRO A 454 0.35 -8.05 -39.78
CA PRO A 454 1.65 -8.67 -40.01
C PRO A 454 2.51 -8.57 -38.75
N THR A 455 2.91 -9.71 -38.22
CA THR A 455 3.77 -9.84 -37.03
C THR A 455 5.09 -10.49 -37.41
N PHE A 456 6.22 -9.87 -37.10
CA PHE A 456 7.54 -10.43 -37.40
C PHE A 456 7.82 -11.70 -36.61
N LEU A 457 8.46 -12.68 -37.25
CA LEU A 457 9.10 -13.79 -36.54
C LEU A 457 10.35 -13.26 -35.82
N THR A 458 10.43 -13.44 -34.50
CA THR A 458 11.45 -12.81 -33.65
C THR A 458 12.43 -13.79 -33.00
N GLU A 459 12.11 -15.07 -32.93
CA GLU A 459 12.99 -16.07 -32.32
C GLU A 459 13.98 -16.62 -33.36
N ARG A 460 15.26 -16.31 -33.17
CA ARG A 460 16.36 -16.78 -34.01
C ARG A 460 16.91 -18.09 -33.49
N ARG A 461 16.99 -19.13 -34.32
CA ARG A 461 17.65 -20.39 -34.01
C ARG A 461 18.75 -20.68 -35.01
N ASP A 462 19.94 -20.95 -34.49
CA ASP A 462 21.14 -21.31 -35.26
C ASP A 462 21.31 -22.81 -35.45
N SER A 463 20.37 -23.61 -34.96
CA SER A 463 20.33 -25.05 -35.11
C SER A 463 18.90 -25.57 -35.00
N ILE A 464 18.58 -26.62 -35.77
CA ILE A 464 17.35 -27.41 -35.63
C ILE A 464 17.75 -28.87 -35.43
N ALA A 465 17.20 -29.52 -34.40
CA ALA A 465 17.52 -30.91 -34.05
C ALA A 465 19.04 -31.20 -33.94
N GLY A 466 19.83 -30.21 -33.50
CA GLY A 466 21.28 -30.32 -33.37
C GLY A 466 22.06 -30.18 -34.68
N LYS A 467 21.41 -29.80 -35.80
CA LYS A 467 22.04 -29.56 -37.10
C LYS A 467 22.25 -28.05 -37.32
N PRO A 468 23.50 -27.53 -37.26
CA PRO A 468 23.78 -26.11 -37.44
C PRO A 468 23.56 -25.59 -38.87
N GLU A 469 23.49 -26.50 -39.85
CA GLU A 469 23.14 -26.16 -41.23
C GLU A 469 21.65 -25.84 -41.39
N LEU A 470 20.82 -26.23 -40.41
CA LEU A 470 19.41 -25.90 -40.33
C LEU A 470 19.21 -24.69 -39.42
N LYS A 471 18.72 -23.59 -39.99
CA LYS A 471 18.56 -22.30 -39.30
C LYS A 471 17.13 -21.84 -39.43
N SER A 472 16.58 -21.14 -38.43
CA SER A 472 15.19 -20.66 -38.48
C SER A 472 14.93 -19.33 -37.80
N TRP A 473 13.86 -18.67 -38.25
CA TRP A 473 13.09 -17.69 -37.49
C TRP A 473 11.74 -18.28 -37.10
N SER A 474 11.24 -18.00 -35.89
CA SER A 474 9.92 -18.47 -35.45
C SER A 474 9.20 -17.53 -34.47
N LEU A 475 7.93 -17.85 -34.18
CA LEU A 475 7.15 -17.28 -33.06
C LEU A 475 6.73 -18.39 -32.09
N GLY A 476 7.60 -18.70 -31.12
CA GLY A 476 7.49 -19.95 -30.37
C GLY A 476 7.97 -21.13 -31.21
N SER A 477 7.32 -22.30 -31.14
CA SER A 477 7.67 -23.46 -31.96
C SER A 477 7.36 -23.22 -33.45
N GLU A 478 6.14 -22.80 -33.75
CA GLU A 478 5.62 -22.42 -35.08
C GLU A 478 4.79 -21.12 -34.92
N PRO A 479 4.50 -20.35 -35.99
CA PRO A 479 5.02 -20.49 -37.34
C PRO A 479 6.53 -20.30 -37.42
N SER A 480 7.17 -20.91 -38.42
CA SER A 480 8.60 -20.75 -38.66
C SER A 480 8.96 -20.64 -40.14
N VAL A 481 10.05 -19.93 -40.43
CA VAL A 481 10.76 -19.97 -41.71
C VAL A 481 12.13 -20.55 -41.42
N PHE A 482 12.50 -21.60 -42.14
CA PHE A 482 13.77 -22.29 -41.93
C PHE A 482 14.44 -22.68 -43.23
N VAL A 483 15.75 -22.90 -43.19
CA VAL A 483 16.54 -23.25 -44.38
C VAL A 483 17.38 -24.48 -44.13
N ASN A 484 17.66 -25.23 -45.19
CA ASN A 484 18.82 -26.11 -45.23
C ASN A 484 19.96 -25.40 -45.98
N SER A 485 20.99 -24.97 -45.25
CA SER A 485 22.16 -24.30 -45.83
C SER A 485 23.28 -25.24 -46.28
N ALA A 486 23.14 -26.56 -46.04
CA ALA A 486 24.12 -27.54 -46.46
C ALA A 486 24.15 -27.72 -47.99
N ALA A 487 25.28 -28.25 -48.47
CA ALA A 487 25.45 -28.69 -49.86
C ALA A 487 24.72 -30.00 -50.17
N GLU A 488 24.36 -30.77 -49.12
CA GLU A 488 23.70 -32.07 -49.22
C GLU A 488 22.31 -32.05 -48.54
N PRO A 489 21.38 -32.93 -48.96
CA PRO A 489 20.11 -33.10 -48.25
C PRO A 489 20.31 -33.51 -46.79
N ILE A 490 19.47 -32.98 -45.90
CA ILE A 490 19.50 -33.31 -44.46
C ILE A 490 18.22 -34.03 -44.06
N GLY A 491 18.35 -35.21 -43.45
CA GLY A 491 17.25 -35.93 -42.82
C GLY A 491 17.04 -35.48 -41.38
N VAL A 492 15.81 -35.08 -41.05
CA VAL A 492 15.35 -34.78 -39.68
C VAL A 492 14.06 -35.55 -39.37
N TRP A 493 12.89 -34.93 -39.53
CA TRP A 493 11.59 -35.61 -39.60
C TRP A 493 11.17 -35.89 -41.05
N THR A 494 11.81 -35.22 -42.01
CA THR A 494 11.69 -35.40 -43.46
C THR A 494 13.07 -35.25 -44.10
N THR A 495 13.19 -35.54 -45.40
CA THR A 495 14.39 -35.24 -46.18
C THR A 495 14.28 -33.82 -46.72
N LEU A 496 15.09 -32.89 -46.20
CA LEU A 496 15.14 -31.50 -46.63
C LEU A 496 16.22 -31.34 -47.72
N PRO A 497 15.86 -31.01 -48.97
CA PRO A 497 16.83 -30.73 -50.04
C PRO A 497 17.94 -29.76 -49.64
N ALA A 498 19.11 -29.91 -50.25
CA ALA A 498 20.21 -28.95 -50.08
C ALA A 498 19.79 -27.54 -50.52
N ARG A 499 20.35 -26.50 -49.89
CA ARG A 499 20.19 -25.08 -50.27
C ARG A 499 18.73 -24.66 -50.53
N SER A 500 17.84 -25.03 -49.63
CA SER A 500 16.41 -24.83 -49.81
C SER A 500 15.79 -24.05 -48.65
N VAL A 501 14.65 -23.41 -48.92
CA VAL A 501 13.89 -22.62 -47.95
C VAL A 501 12.54 -23.28 -47.71
N PHE A 502 12.19 -23.38 -46.45
CA PHE A 502 10.94 -23.96 -45.99
C PHE A 502 10.21 -22.99 -45.09
N VAL A 503 8.91 -23.21 -45.04
CA VAL A 503 8.05 -22.56 -44.07
C VAL A 503 7.23 -23.62 -43.35
N HIS A 504 6.82 -23.29 -42.14
CA HIS A 504 6.04 -24.15 -41.28
C HIS A 504 4.91 -23.33 -40.65
N PRO A 505 3.66 -23.43 -41.12
CA PRO A 505 2.55 -22.73 -40.48
C PRO A 505 2.28 -23.33 -39.09
N GLY A 506 1.67 -22.56 -38.17
CA GLY A 506 1.09 -23.12 -36.95
C GLY A 506 -0.38 -23.53 -37.16
N GLN A 507 -0.99 -24.26 -36.21
CA GLN A 507 -2.35 -24.82 -36.30
C GLN A 507 -3.46 -23.86 -36.77
N LYS A 508 -3.29 -22.55 -36.56
CA LYS A 508 -4.17 -21.45 -37.02
C LYS A 508 -3.39 -20.18 -37.34
N ARG A 509 -2.09 -20.32 -37.62
CA ARG A 509 -1.16 -19.19 -37.77
C ARG A 509 -0.42 -19.36 -39.09
N PRO A 510 -0.82 -18.68 -40.17
CA PRO A 510 -0.12 -18.76 -41.42
C PRO A 510 1.26 -18.13 -41.29
N VAL A 511 2.15 -18.53 -42.19
CA VAL A 511 3.50 -18.00 -42.28
C VAL A 511 3.72 -17.41 -43.66
N ALA A 512 4.27 -16.22 -43.72
CA ALA A 512 4.51 -15.51 -44.96
C ALA A 512 5.98 -15.14 -45.12
N ILE A 513 6.49 -15.32 -46.33
CA ILE A 513 7.72 -14.68 -46.80
C ILE A 513 7.28 -13.49 -47.64
N ALA A 514 7.59 -12.28 -47.16
CA ALA A 514 7.27 -11.04 -47.85
C ALA A 514 8.52 -10.45 -48.51
N TRP A 515 8.37 -10.03 -49.76
CA TRP A 515 9.35 -9.28 -50.53
C TRP A 515 8.83 -7.86 -50.75
N THR A 516 9.58 -6.86 -50.32
CA THR A 516 9.25 -5.44 -50.54
C THR A 516 10.03 -4.93 -51.74
N SER A 517 9.31 -4.35 -52.71
CA SER A 517 9.87 -3.92 -53.96
C SER A 517 10.83 -2.73 -53.78
N PRO A 518 12.09 -2.82 -54.27
CA PRO A 518 13.00 -1.68 -54.32
C PRO A 518 12.73 -0.77 -55.53
N ILE A 519 11.77 -1.12 -56.40
CA ILE A 519 11.57 -0.48 -57.70
C ILE A 519 10.10 -0.28 -58.04
N ALA A 520 9.84 0.60 -59.01
CA ALA A 520 8.59 0.63 -59.72
C ALA A 520 8.79 0.01 -61.10
N GLY A 521 7.95 -0.96 -61.48
CA GLY A 521 8.12 -1.69 -62.73
C GLY A 521 7.29 -2.96 -62.82
N GLU A 522 7.30 -3.58 -64.00
CA GLU A 522 6.67 -4.87 -64.23
C GLU A 522 7.62 -6.01 -63.83
N LEU A 523 7.07 -6.98 -63.11
CA LEU A 523 7.76 -8.16 -62.62
C LEU A 523 7.05 -9.43 -63.11
N VAL A 524 7.84 -10.47 -63.36
CA VAL A 524 7.36 -11.85 -63.49
C VAL A 524 7.75 -12.58 -62.21
N VAL A 525 6.75 -13.09 -61.49
CA VAL A 525 6.92 -13.87 -60.27
C VAL A 525 6.57 -15.31 -60.60
N ALA A 526 7.53 -16.21 -60.50
CA ALA A 526 7.35 -17.62 -60.84
C ALA A 526 7.99 -18.53 -59.80
N GLY A 527 7.38 -19.68 -59.54
CA GLY A 527 7.84 -20.57 -58.49
C GLY A 527 6.99 -21.82 -58.33
N ARG A 528 7.23 -22.54 -57.23
CA ARG A 528 6.41 -23.65 -56.77
C ARG A 528 6.36 -23.70 -55.25
N VAL A 529 5.23 -24.18 -54.75
CA VAL A 529 5.05 -24.57 -53.35
C VAL A 529 4.85 -26.07 -53.32
N ALA A 530 5.64 -26.77 -52.50
CA ALA A 530 5.56 -28.22 -52.39
C ALA A 530 5.48 -28.66 -50.94
N ASP A 531 4.62 -29.64 -50.68
CA ASP A 531 4.58 -30.30 -49.38
C ASP A 531 5.88 -31.10 -49.18
N ALA A 532 6.45 -30.99 -47.98
CA ALA A 532 7.66 -31.69 -47.58
C ALA A 532 7.50 -32.36 -46.19
N HIS A 533 6.30 -32.39 -45.60
CA HIS A 533 6.06 -33.08 -44.34
C HIS A 533 6.02 -34.61 -44.54
N PRO A 534 6.44 -35.44 -43.56
CA PRO A 534 6.26 -36.89 -43.64
C PRO A 534 4.76 -37.26 -43.63
N SER A 535 4.42 -38.40 -44.23
CA SER A 535 3.04 -38.88 -44.45
C SER A 535 2.14 -38.81 -43.20
N GLY A 536 0.93 -38.23 -43.34
CA GLY A 536 -0.11 -38.22 -42.29
C GLY A 536 -0.84 -36.88 -42.06
N GLY A 537 -0.67 -35.88 -42.93
CA GLY A 537 -1.30 -34.56 -42.87
C GLY A 537 -2.43 -34.36 -43.89
N ASP A 538 -2.88 -33.11 -44.07
CA ASP A 538 -3.87 -32.71 -45.08
C ASP A 538 -3.32 -31.69 -46.10
N GLY A 539 -1.99 -31.54 -46.12
CA GLY A 539 -1.29 -30.59 -46.98
C GLY A 539 -1.52 -29.15 -46.56
N VAL A 540 -1.13 -28.21 -47.43
CA VAL A 540 -1.25 -26.78 -47.14
C VAL A 540 -2.07 -26.05 -48.19
N LEU A 541 -2.59 -24.88 -47.81
CA LEU A 541 -3.07 -23.87 -48.76
C LEU A 541 -1.96 -22.83 -48.91
N PHE A 542 -1.62 -22.46 -50.13
CA PHE A 542 -0.75 -21.30 -50.34
C PHE A 542 -1.50 -20.19 -51.07
N GLU A 543 -1.12 -18.95 -50.76
CA GLU A 543 -1.64 -17.73 -51.33
C GLU A 543 -0.47 -16.82 -51.72
N LEU A 544 -0.37 -16.49 -53.01
CA LEU A 544 0.49 -15.44 -53.53
C LEU A 544 -0.32 -14.15 -53.62
N SER A 545 0.11 -13.10 -52.92
CA SER A 545 -0.59 -11.82 -52.85
C SER A 545 0.31 -10.63 -53.17
N HIS A 546 -0.28 -9.59 -53.74
CA HIS A 546 0.32 -8.27 -53.92
C HIS A 546 -0.36 -7.27 -52.98
N VAL A 547 0.43 -6.55 -52.18
CA VAL A 547 -0.05 -5.47 -51.32
C VAL A 547 0.31 -4.15 -51.97
N ALA A 548 -0.68 -3.56 -52.63
CA ALA A 548 -0.56 -2.35 -53.44
C ALA A 548 -0.62 -1.07 -52.59
N ALA A 549 0.35 -0.92 -51.68
CA ALA A 549 0.49 0.26 -50.82
C ALA A 549 1.98 0.55 -50.56
N PRO A 550 2.57 1.52 -51.31
CA PRO A 550 4.00 1.86 -51.21
C PRO A 550 4.49 2.23 -49.81
N ASP A 551 3.62 2.87 -49.02
CA ASP A 551 3.93 3.31 -47.65
C ASP A 551 4.01 2.15 -46.65
N LEU A 552 3.39 0.99 -46.95
CA LEU A 552 3.41 -0.17 -46.07
C LEU A 552 4.79 -0.84 -45.99
N GLY A 553 5.57 -0.84 -47.07
CA GLY A 553 6.92 -1.39 -47.05
C GLY A 553 7.86 -0.66 -46.08
N GLN A 554 7.73 0.66 -45.98
CA GLN A 554 8.48 1.44 -45.00
C GLN A 554 7.90 1.30 -43.59
N ALA A 555 6.58 1.30 -43.44
CA ALA A 555 5.94 1.10 -42.14
C ALA A 555 6.31 -0.27 -41.52
N LEU A 556 6.38 -1.32 -42.34
CA LEU A 556 6.85 -2.64 -41.91
C LEU A 556 8.33 -2.64 -41.52
N ALA A 557 9.18 -1.90 -42.23
CA ALA A 557 10.58 -1.74 -41.85
C ALA A 557 10.73 -1.06 -40.49
N ASP A 558 9.98 0.03 -40.29
CA ASP A 558 9.98 0.79 -39.04
C ASP A 558 9.50 -0.08 -37.88
N LEU A 559 8.56 -1.02 -38.13
CA LEU A 559 8.06 -1.96 -37.13
C LEU A 559 9.04 -3.12 -36.84
N GLY A 560 9.67 -3.65 -37.88
CA GLY A 560 10.46 -4.87 -37.84
C GLY A 560 11.92 -4.71 -37.46
N SER A 561 12.43 -3.50 -37.22
CA SER A 561 13.84 -3.20 -36.87
C SER A 561 14.34 -3.80 -35.53
N ALA A 562 14.02 -5.06 -35.22
CA ALA A 562 14.35 -5.77 -34.00
C ALA A 562 15.55 -6.70 -34.19
N SER A 563 16.78 -6.15 -34.15
CA SER A 563 17.96 -6.84 -33.60
C SER A 563 19.20 -5.93 -33.46
N THR A 564 19.03 -4.68 -33.07
CA THR A 564 19.99 -4.15 -32.09
C THR A 564 19.15 -3.58 -30.97
N ASP A 565 19.28 -4.17 -29.78
CA ASP A 565 19.10 -3.38 -28.58
C ASP A 565 19.84 -2.08 -28.84
N LEU A 566 19.11 -0.96 -29.01
CA LEU A 566 19.75 0.32 -28.90
C LEU A 566 20.39 0.27 -27.52
N PRO A 567 21.73 0.27 -27.43
CA PRO A 567 22.38 0.09 -26.15
C PRO A 567 21.78 1.15 -25.23
N ASP A 568 21.29 0.71 -24.07
CA ASP A 568 20.91 1.58 -22.97
C ASP A 568 21.92 2.73 -22.99
N PRO A 569 21.49 4.00 -23.15
CA PRO A 569 22.41 5.11 -23.33
C PRO A 569 23.42 5.21 -22.17
N GLY A 570 23.20 4.43 -21.11
CA GLY A 570 24.02 4.30 -19.94
C GLY A 570 23.56 5.30 -18.90
N PRO A 571 24.07 5.17 -17.66
CA PRO A 571 23.85 6.21 -16.67
C PRO A 571 24.36 7.55 -17.21
N ALA A 572 23.53 8.58 -17.12
CA ALA A 572 23.92 9.92 -17.54
C ALA A 572 25.19 10.33 -16.79
N PRO A 573 26.23 10.87 -17.46
CA PRO A 573 27.44 11.27 -16.78
C PRO A 573 27.15 12.56 -15.98
N ALA A 574 26.85 12.38 -14.70
CA ALA A 574 26.72 13.41 -13.66
C ALA A 574 25.53 14.39 -13.75
N LEU A 575 24.34 13.88 -13.43
CA LEU A 575 23.09 14.62 -13.28
C LEU A 575 23.19 15.83 -12.31
N LEU A 576 23.92 15.66 -11.20
CA LEU A 576 24.17 16.71 -10.22
C LEU A 576 25.09 17.82 -10.75
N ASP A 577 26.01 17.51 -11.65
CA ASP A 577 26.91 18.52 -12.21
C ASP A 577 26.16 19.49 -13.12
N HIS A 578 25.15 19.01 -13.84
CA HIS A 578 24.26 19.89 -14.59
C HIS A 578 23.48 20.84 -13.66
N ILE A 579 23.00 20.35 -12.52
CA ILE A 579 22.31 21.19 -11.52
C ILE A 579 23.28 22.23 -10.92
N ARG A 580 24.52 21.83 -10.61
CA ARG A 580 25.57 22.72 -10.10
C ARG A 580 25.99 23.78 -11.12
N GLU A 581 26.07 23.43 -12.39
CA GLU A 581 26.33 24.36 -13.50
C GLU A 581 25.21 25.40 -13.59
N LYS A 582 23.94 24.94 -13.65
CA LYS A 582 22.78 25.84 -13.68
C LYS A 582 22.72 26.73 -12.45
N TRP A 583 23.09 26.20 -11.29
CA TRP A 583 23.24 26.99 -10.08
C TRP A 583 24.33 28.05 -10.20
N ARG A 584 25.54 27.71 -10.71
CA ARG A 584 26.64 28.66 -10.91
C ARG A 584 26.26 29.81 -11.86
N GLU A 585 25.57 29.49 -12.96
CA GLU A 585 25.07 30.46 -13.95
C GLU A 585 23.97 31.37 -13.38
N ALA A 586 23.13 30.85 -12.49
CA ALA A 586 22.06 31.62 -11.86
C ALA A 586 22.61 32.69 -10.92
N THR A 587 22.00 33.87 -10.96
CA THR A 587 22.38 35.04 -10.14
C THR A 587 21.39 35.29 -9.02
N SER A 588 20.11 35.49 -9.33
CA SER A 588 19.06 35.78 -8.33
C SER A 588 17.81 34.92 -8.47
N ASP A 589 17.54 34.41 -9.67
CA ASP A 589 16.36 33.59 -9.95
C ASP A 589 16.70 32.09 -9.83
N PRO A 590 16.04 31.34 -8.91
CA PRO A 590 16.25 29.90 -8.79
C PRO A 590 15.51 29.07 -9.86
N ALA A 591 14.64 29.64 -10.70
CA ALA A 591 13.82 28.88 -11.64
C ALA A 591 14.61 27.99 -12.61
N PRO A 592 15.75 28.41 -13.21
CA PRO A 592 16.56 27.56 -14.07
C PRO A 592 17.15 26.35 -13.31
N VAL A 593 17.51 26.55 -12.04
CA VAL A 593 18.05 25.50 -11.16
C VAL A 593 16.95 24.50 -10.80
N LEU A 594 15.77 25.00 -10.45
CA LEU A 594 14.58 24.18 -10.17
C LEU A 594 14.17 23.34 -11.38
N ALA A 595 14.22 23.91 -12.59
CA ALA A 595 13.93 23.19 -13.83
C ALA A 595 14.93 22.05 -14.08
N ALA A 596 16.23 22.29 -13.83
CA ALA A 596 17.26 21.26 -13.93
C ALA A 596 17.08 20.15 -12.89
N ILE A 597 16.74 20.50 -11.65
CA ILE A 597 16.40 19.53 -10.59
C ILE A 597 15.19 18.70 -10.97
N LYS A 598 14.14 19.31 -11.54
CA LYS A 598 12.95 18.61 -12.01
C LYS A 598 13.26 17.67 -13.17
N ALA A 599 14.00 18.12 -14.18
CA ALA A 599 14.40 17.26 -15.31
C ALA A 599 15.22 16.05 -14.85
N ALA A 600 16.16 16.29 -13.93
CA ALA A 600 16.95 15.26 -13.26
C ALA A 600 16.06 14.24 -12.50
N GLN A 601 15.07 14.74 -11.75
CA GLN A 601 14.11 13.91 -11.04
C GLN A 601 13.25 13.06 -12.00
N ASP A 602 12.71 13.67 -13.05
CA ASP A 602 11.86 12.99 -14.03
C ASP A 602 12.64 11.86 -14.74
N GLN A 603 13.92 12.10 -15.02
CA GLN A 603 14.85 11.11 -15.55
C GLN A 603 15.14 9.97 -14.56
N LEU A 604 15.39 10.28 -13.29
CA LEU A 604 15.70 9.25 -12.28
C LEU A 604 14.47 8.42 -11.89
N PHE A 605 13.29 9.04 -11.79
CA PHE A 605 12.15 8.48 -11.06
C PHE A 605 10.85 8.35 -11.88
N GLN A 606 10.55 9.25 -12.83
CA GLN A 606 9.30 9.16 -13.62
C GLN A 606 9.44 8.26 -14.86
N GLY A 607 10.59 8.29 -15.56
CA GLY A 607 10.83 7.47 -16.75
C GLY A 607 11.05 5.97 -16.48
N ASN A 608 11.38 5.62 -15.23
CA ASN A 608 11.80 4.28 -14.82
C ASN A 608 10.77 3.56 -13.94
N TYR A 609 9.67 4.22 -13.54
CA TYR A 609 8.58 3.57 -12.84
C TYR A 609 7.90 2.58 -13.79
N GLY A 610 8.03 1.30 -13.50
CA GLY A 610 7.72 0.23 -14.44
C GLY A 610 8.96 -0.21 -15.21
N LYS A 611 9.64 0.63 -16.00
CA LYS A 611 10.64 0.15 -16.98
C LYS A 611 11.90 -0.53 -16.42
N ASN A 612 12.33 -0.16 -15.21
CA ASN A 612 13.52 -0.72 -14.58
C ASN A 612 13.15 -1.33 -13.23
N ALA A 613 12.32 -2.38 -13.22
CA ALA A 613 12.21 -3.26 -12.07
C ALA A 613 13.54 -4.01 -11.85
N ALA A 614 14.62 -3.31 -11.52
CA ALA A 614 15.90 -3.91 -11.16
C ALA A 614 15.92 -4.20 -9.66
N LEU A 615 16.07 -5.47 -9.32
CA LEU A 615 16.31 -5.95 -7.97
C LEU A 615 17.82 -5.89 -7.71
N ALA A 616 18.27 -4.82 -7.04
CA ALA A 616 19.61 -4.72 -6.51
C ALA A 616 19.60 -5.16 -5.04
N VAL A 617 20.39 -6.16 -4.67
CA VAL A 617 20.54 -6.59 -3.27
C VAL A 617 21.98 -7.06 -3.00
N GLY A 618 22.50 -6.66 -1.83
CA GLY A 618 23.78 -7.04 -1.22
C GLY A 618 24.65 -5.80 -0.90
N ASN A 619 25.15 -5.53 0.31
CA ASN A 619 25.17 -6.24 1.60
C ASN A 619 24.76 -5.28 2.74
N GLY A 620 23.81 -5.73 3.58
CA GLY A 620 23.31 -5.02 4.77
C GLY A 620 21.97 -4.34 4.52
N PHE A 621 20.89 -4.91 5.09
CA PHE A 621 19.55 -4.29 5.15
C PHE A 621 19.63 -2.81 5.62
N PRO A 622 18.76 -1.87 5.17
CA PRO A 622 17.35 -2.08 4.79
C PRO A 622 16.94 -1.30 3.52
N ALA A 623 16.79 -1.95 2.37
CA ALA A 623 16.43 -1.22 1.14
C ALA A 623 14.92 -1.02 0.92
N TRP A 624 14.02 -1.63 1.70
CA TRP A 624 12.58 -1.37 1.64
C TRP A 624 11.88 -1.85 2.92
N GLU A 625 11.96 -1.11 4.02
CA GLU A 625 11.16 -1.45 5.22
C GLU A 625 9.65 -1.22 5.05
N ASP A 626 9.19 -0.89 3.84
CA ASP A 626 7.78 -1.04 3.44
C ASP A 626 7.67 -1.26 1.92
N LEU A 627 8.21 -2.37 1.38
CA LEU A 627 7.66 -2.89 0.11
C LEU A 627 6.34 -3.62 0.40
N ARG A 628 5.35 -2.86 0.90
CA ARG A 628 3.95 -3.17 0.63
C ARG A 628 3.72 -2.97 -0.87
N ARG A 629 4.10 -3.96 -1.66
CA ARG A 629 3.23 -4.37 -2.75
C ARG A 629 2.35 -5.48 -2.19
N VAL A 630 1.32 -5.06 -1.45
CA VAL A 630 0.01 -5.63 -1.73
C VAL A 630 -0.18 -5.35 -3.20
N VAL A 631 -0.06 -6.41 -4.00
CA VAL A 631 -0.53 -6.36 -5.38
C VAL A 631 -1.97 -5.87 -5.25
N ALA A 632 -2.26 -4.65 -5.69
CA ALA A 632 -3.60 -4.10 -5.57
C ALA A 632 -4.56 -5.15 -6.13
N LEU A 633 -5.55 -5.55 -5.32
CA LEU A 633 -6.52 -6.59 -5.63
C LEU A 633 -7.16 -6.39 -7.02
N GLU A 634 -7.13 -5.15 -7.53
CA GLU A 634 -7.74 -4.75 -8.79
C GLU A 634 -6.81 -4.79 -10.02
N ARG A 635 -5.48 -4.97 -9.88
CA ARG A 635 -4.53 -4.95 -11.02
C ARG A 635 -3.84 -6.27 -11.35
N VAL A 636 -4.25 -7.37 -10.71
CA VAL A 636 -3.91 -8.75 -11.13
C VAL A 636 -4.98 -9.29 -12.07
N GLN A 637 -5.26 -8.58 -13.16
CA GLN A 637 -6.21 -9.05 -14.18
C GLN A 637 -5.55 -9.70 -15.41
N GLY A 638 -4.23 -9.84 -15.40
CA GLY A 638 -3.49 -10.52 -16.47
C GLY A 638 -2.43 -11.45 -15.88
N ALA A 639 -2.81 -12.68 -15.57
CA ALA A 639 -1.87 -13.74 -15.19
C ALA A 639 -1.84 -14.79 -16.31
N ALA A 640 -0.65 -15.32 -16.61
CA ALA A 640 -0.44 -16.39 -17.57
C ALA A 640 -1.27 -17.63 -17.19
N ARG A 641 -1.83 -18.32 -18.20
CA ARG A 641 -2.72 -19.48 -18.04
C ARG A 641 -2.03 -20.78 -17.59
N GLU A 642 -0.75 -20.74 -17.22
CA GLU A 642 0.07 -21.95 -17.01
C GLU A 642 0.82 -21.85 -15.66
N PRO A 643 0.90 -22.93 -14.86
CA PRO A 643 1.63 -22.95 -13.59
C PRO A 643 3.14 -23.10 -13.85
N LEU A 644 3.67 -22.13 -14.59
CA LEU A 644 5.06 -21.99 -14.96
C LEU A 644 5.70 -20.90 -14.10
N PHE A 645 6.84 -21.23 -13.50
CA PHE A 645 7.76 -20.24 -12.94
C PHE A 645 8.96 -20.10 -13.86
N ARG A 646 9.39 -18.87 -14.13
CA ARG A 646 10.59 -18.58 -14.93
C ARG A 646 11.63 -17.91 -14.05
N MET A 647 12.82 -18.48 -13.98
CA MET A 647 14.00 -17.93 -13.31
C MET A 647 15.00 -17.51 -14.38
N VAL A 648 15.44 -16.25 -14.37
CA VAL A 648 16.43 -15.74 -15.32
C VAL A 648 17.55 -15.06 -14.53
N ALA A 649 18.79 -15.52 -14.73
CA ALA A 649 19.97 -14.82 -14.25
C ALA A 649 20.45 -13.83 -15.32
N LEU A 650 20.50 -12.53 -15.04
CA LEU A 650 21.04 -11.51 -15.96
C LEU A 650 22.10 -10.66 -15.22
N PRO A 651 23.01 -9.97 -15.94
CA PRO A 651 23.35 -10.15 -17.35
C PRO A 651 24.21 -11.40 -17.58
N ALA A 652 24.30 -11.88 -18.83
CA ALA A 652 25.18 -12.98 -19.22
C ALA A 652 26.65 -12.55 -19.13
N GLN A 653 27.32 -12.86 -18.03
CA GLN A 653 28.77 -12.71 -17.90
C GLN A 653 29.45 -14.07 -17.98
N PRO A 654 30.51 -14.24 -18.81
CA PRO A 654 31.29 -15.47 -18.85
C PRO A 654 31.81 -15.83 -17.45
N ASP A 655 31.84 -17.13 -17.15
CA ASP A 655 32.40 -17.70 -15.91
C ASP A 655 31.76 -17.21 -14.59
N THR A 656 30.59 -16.56 -14.66
CA THR A 656 29.80 -16.14 -13.49
C THR A 656 28.66 -17.13 -13.25
N PHE A 657 28.57 -17.66 -12.03
CA PHE A 657 27.48 -18.54 -11.62
C PHE A 657 26.61 -17.89 -10.54
N VAL A 658 25.32 -18.15 -10.63
CA VAL A 658 24.29 -17.71 -9.67
C VAL A 658 23.86 -18.92 -8.86
N VAL A 659 23.99 -18.80 -7.55
CA VAL A 659 23.63 -19.81 -6.54
C VAL A 659 22.23 -19.46 -6.03
N TRP A 660 21.23 -20.29 -6.33
CA TRP A 660 19.85 -20.16 -5.87
C TRP A 660 19.61 -21.10 -4.69
N ASP A 661 19.88 -20.63 -3.48
CA ASP A 661 19.69 -21.36 -2.24
C ASP A 661 18.24 -21.26 -1.71
N ARG A 662 17.79 -22.32 -1.03
CA ARG A 662 16.46 -22.45 -0.42
C ARG A 662 15.31 -22.01 -1.34
N LEU A 663 15.34 -22.44 -2.60
CA LEU A 663 14.25 -22.25 -3.56
C LEU A 663 12.95 -22.85 -2.98
N ARG A 664 11.89 -22.06 -2.82
CA ARG A 664 10.69 -22.42 -2.05
C ARG A 664 9.40 -21.75 -2.51
N LEU A 665 8.26 -22.44 -2.36
CA LEU A 665 6.92 -21.86 -2.50
C LEU A 665 6.41 -21.36 -1.14
N GLU A 666 5.96 -20.11 -1.06
CA GLU A 666 5.37 -19.46 0.14
C GLU A 666 3.97 -18.89 -0.19
N GLY A 667 3.12 -18.62 0.79
CA GLY A 667 1.74 -18.09 0.58
C GLY A 667 0.67 -19.19 0.57
N GLY A 668 -0.61 -18.81 0.37
CA GLY A 668 -1.76 -19.70 0.62
C GLY A 668 -1.88 -20.09 2.10
N ASP A 669 -2.98 -20.71 2.52
CA ASP A 669 -3.17 -21.14 3.92
C ASP A 669 -2.27 -22.34 4.34
N GLY A 670 -1.20 -22.63 3.60
CA GLY A 670 -0.32 -23.77 3.84
C GLY A 670 1.14 -23.39 4.10
N PRO A 671 1.95 -24.33 4.64
CA PRO A 671 3.35 -24.08 4.99
C PRO A 671 4.23 -23.84 3.75
N PRO A 672 5.40 -23.18 3.91
CA PRO A 672 6.40 -23.08 2.85
C PRO A 672 6.90 -24.45 2.38
N LEU A 673 7.10 -24.62 1.07
CA LEU A 673 7.62 -25.85 0.46
C LEU A 673 8.99 -25.58 -0.16
N VAL A 674 10.07 -26.04 0.49
CA VAL A 674 11.45 -25.90 -0.02
C VAL A 674 11.74 -27.04 -0.99
N PHE A 675 12.08 -26.72 -2.23
CA PHE A 675 12.13 -27.69 -3.33
C PHE A 675 13.16 -28.80 -3.07
N ALA A 676 14.34 -28.44 -2.59
CA ALA A 676 15.41 -29.40 -2.29
C ALA A 676 15.08 -30.36 -1.13
N GLU A 677 14.11 -30.03 -0.28
CA GLU A 677 13.69 -30.85 0.86
C GLU A 677 12.57 -31.85 0.50
N HIS A 678 12.03 -31.73 -0.72
CA HIS A 678 10.95 -32.56 -1.22
C HIS A 678 11.41 -33.31 -2.49
N PRO A 679 11.71 -34.62 -2.41
CA PRO A 679 12.32 -35.38 -3.51
C PRO A 679 11.60 -35.27 -4.86
N GLU A 680 10.26 -35.25 -4.83
CA GLU A 680 9.43 -35.13 -6.04
C GLU A 680 9.46 -33.72 -6.64
N LEU A 681 9.51 -32.66 -5.81
CA LEU A 681 9.67 -31.27 -6.27
C LEU A 681 11.09 -31.02 -6.80
N ALA A 682 12.10 -31.53 -6.09
CA ALA A 682 13.49 -31.50 -6.51
C ALA A 682 13.65 -32.17 -7.89
N ALA A 683 13.09 -33.36 -8.08
CA ALA A 683 13.16 -34.09 -9.35
C ALA A 683 12.59 -33.29 -10.53
N VAL A 684 11.45 -32.62 -10.36
CA VAL A 684 10.86 -31.78 -11.41
C VAL A 684 11.78 -30.62 -11.80
N VAL A 685 12.36 -29.93 -10.81
CA VAL A 685 13.27 -28.80 -11.09
C VAL A 685 14.58 -29.28 -11.69
N GLU A 686 15.15 -30.37 -11.19
CA GLU A 686 16.39 -30.94 -11.73
C GLU A 686 16.20 -31.44 -13.16
N GLN A 687 15.06 -32.08 -13.46
CA GLN A 687 14.72 -32.53 -14.81
C GLN A 687 14.48 -31.35 -15.76
N ALA A 688 13.82 -30.29 -15.29
CA ALA A 688 13.51 -29.12 -16.10
C ALA A 688 14.74 -28.25 -16.39
N SER A 689 15.65 -28.14 -15.41
CA SER A 689 16.85 -27.30 -15.52
C SER A 689 18.08 -28.03 -16.06
N GLY A 690 18.12 -29.36 -15.97
CA GLY A 690 19.34 -30.14 -16.21
C GLY A 690 20.41 -29.97 -15.12
N LEU A 691 20.08 -29.29 -14.01
CA LEU A 691 20.97 -29.02 -12.88
C LEU A 691 20.62 -29.92 -11.70
N LYS A 692 21.54 -30.04 -10.73
CA LYS A 692 21.33 -30.82 -9.51
C LYS A 692 21.44 -29.91 -8.28
N PHE A 693 20.53 -30.10 -7.31
CA PHE A 693 20.63 -29.40 -6.04
C PHE A 693 21.91 -29.84 -5.31
N GLY A 694 22.59 -28.89 -4.68
CA GLY A 694 23.85 -29.12 -3.98
C GLY A 694 25.04 -29.42 -4.88
N GLN A 695 24.93 -29.20 -6.20
CA GLN A 695 26.03 -29.39 -7.14
C GLN A 695 26.37 -28.09 -7.87
N HIS A 696 27.65 -27.73 -7.84
CA HIS A 696 28.19 -26.66 -8.65
C HIS A 696 28.74 -27.23 -9.97
N PRO A 697 28.47 -26.62 -11.15
CA PRO A 697 28.96 -27.10 -12.45
C PRO A 697 30.48 -27.26 -12.54
N GLN A 698 31.22 -26.49 -11.74
CA GLN A 698 32.69 -26.54 -11.65
C GLN A 698 33.20 -27.31 -10.41
N GLY A 699 32.36 -28.08 -9.72
CA GLY A 699 32.77 -28.93 -8.57
C GLY A 699 33.10 -28.17 -7.27
N ARG A 700 32.65 -26.92 -7.15
CA ARG A 700 32.83 -26.06 -5.97
C ARG A 700 31.83 -26.39 -4.84
N PRO A 701 32.17 -26.13 -3.56
CA PRO A 701 31.25 -26.33 -2.45
C PRO A 701 30.08 -25.34 -2.51
N VAL A 702 28.85 -25.83 -2.38
CA VAL A 702 27.61 -25.03 -2.31
C VAL A 702 26.64 -25.65 -1.30
N PRO A 703 25.67 -24.88 -0.75
CA PRO A 703 24.63 -25.43 0.12
C PRO A 703 23.86 -26.57 -0.57
N LYS A 704 23.42 -27.58 0.19
CA LYS A 704 22.66 -28.72 -0.37
C LYS A 704 21.34 -28.30 -1.01
N SER A 705 20.76 -27.20 -0.53
CA SER A 705 19.53 -26.60 -1.06
C SER A 705 19.75 -25.67 -2.25
N ALA A 706 21.00 -25.49 -2.69
CA ALA A 706 21.34 -24.58 -3.77
C ALA A 706 21.23 -25.23 -5.15
N LEU A 707 20.55 -24.55 -6.06
CA LEU A 707 20.61 -24.81 -7.50
C LEU A 707 21.56 -23.79 -8.13
N VAL A 708 22.52 -24.19 -8.96
CA VAL A 708 23.53 -23.26 -9.50
C VAL A 708 23.38 -23.12 -11.01
N THR A 709 23.09 -21.90 -11.49
CA THR A 709 22.93 -21.60 -12.92
C THR A 709 24.07 -20.71 -13.42
N ALA A 710 24.50 -20.86 -14.67
CA ALA A 710 25.37 -19.85 -15.28
C ALA A 710 24.60 -18.53 -15.47
N ALA A 711 25.27 -17.39 -15.33
CA ALA A 711 24.69 -16.08 -15.61
C ALA A 711 24.23 -16.02 -17.08
N GLY A 712 23.03 -15.51 -17.34
CA GLY A 712 22.36 -15.54 -18.65
C GLY A 712 21.49 -16.78 -18.88
N THR A 713 21.52 -17.78 -18.00
CA THR A 713 20.71 -18.99 -18.14
C THR A 713 19.29 -18.76 -17.68
N GLU A 714 18.34 -19.20 -18.49
CA GLU A 714 16.93 -19.26 -18.17
C GLU A 714 16.55 -20.67 -17.69
N VAL A 715 15.83 -20.74 -16.58
CA VAL A 715 15.25 -21.98 -16.05
C VAL A 715 13.74 -21.82 -15.95
N ILE A 716 13.00 -22.71 -16.61
CA ILE A 716 11.53 -22.76 -16.55
C ILE A 716 11.13 -23.96 -15.72
N ILE A 717 10.37 -23.73 -14.65
CA ILE A 717 9.84 -24.76 -13.76
C ILE A 717 8.35 -24.90 -14.06
N ASP A 718 7.98 -26.05 -14.61
CA ASP A 718 6.60 -26.40 -14.92
C ASP A 718 6.02 -27.32 -13.85
N LEU A 719 5.15 -26.76 -12.99
CA LEU A 719 4.54 -27.54 -11.90
C LEU A 719 3.37 -28.42 -12.37
N THR A 720 2.91 -28.31 -13.62
CA THR A 720 1.93 -29.29 -14.18
C THR A 720 2.49 -30.71 -14.28
N LYS A 721 3.82 -30.83 -14.25
CA LYS A 721 4.53 -32.13 -14.34
C LYS A 721 4.65 -32.84 -13.00
N LEU A 722 4.17 -32.24 -11.91
CA LEU A 722 4.15 -32.89 -10.60
C LEU A 722 3.15 -34.05 -10.54
N PRO A 723 3.37 -35.05 -9.69
CA PRO A 723 2.35 -36.05 -9.38
C PRO A 723 1.04 -35.40 -8.89
N ALA A 724 -0.10 -35.98 -9.28
CA ALA A 724 -1.43 -35.42 -8.98
C ALA A 724 -1.69 -35.19 -7.48
N GLU A 725 -1.07 -35.99 -6.60
CA GLU A 725 -1.19 -35.83 -5.15
C GLU A 725 -0.47 -34.58 -4.63
N LEU A 726 0.69 -34.22 -5.21
CA LEU A 726 1.38 -32.97 -4.89
C LEU A 726 0.68 -31.76 -5.48
N GLN A 727 0.11 -31.88 -6.69
CA GLN A 727 -0.67 -30.80 -7.29
C GLN A 727 -1.88 -30.41 -6.42
N LYS A 728 -2.52 -31.38 -5.76
CA LYS A 728 -3.61 -31.12 -4.79
C LYS A 728 -3.13 -30.41 -3.52
N ALA A 729 -1.88 -30.61 -3.12
CA ALA A 729 -1.28 -29.96 -1.94
C ALA A 729 -0.82 -28.51 -2.22
N LEU A 730 -0.67 -28.13 -3.49
CA LEU A 730 -0.38 -26.76 -3.92
C LEU A 730 -1.64 -25.90 -3.82
N THR A 731 -2.01 -25.48 -2.61
CA THR A 731 -3.08 -24.49 -2.39
C THR A 731 -2.64 -23.12 -2.90
N LEU A 732 -3.26 -22.62 -3.97
CA LEU A 732 -2.94 -21.34 -4.61
C LEU A 732 -3.76 -20.19 -4.01
N PRO A 733 -3.27 -18.93 -4.02
CA PRO A 733 -2.05 -18.44 -4.68
C PRO A 733 -0.76 -18.72 -3.88
N ARG A 734 0.34 -19.03 -4.59
CA ARG A 734 1.68 -19.29 -4.03
C ARG A 734 2.74 -18.43 -4.74
N PHE A 735 3.77 -18.04 -4.01
CA PHE A 735 4.89 -17.23 -4.48
C PHE A 735 6.17 -18.08 -4.47
N LEU A 736 6.98 -18.01 -5.53
CA LEU A 736 8.32 -18.64 -5.53
C LEU A 736 9.35 -17.66 -4.98
N ARG A 737 10.16 -18.14 -4.03
CA ARG A 737 11.21 -17.38 -3.34
C ARG A 737 12.53 -18.16 -3.36
N ALA A 738 13.64 -17.44 -3.44
CA ALA A 738 15.00 -18.00 -3.29
C ALA A 738 15.91 -16.99 -2.60
N ASP A 739 16.91 -17.51 -1.89
CA ASP A 739 18.08 -16.76 -1.45
C ASP A 739 19.17 -16.94 -2.51
N VAL A 740 19.59 -15.87 -3.14
CA VAL A 740 20.39 -15.87 -4.36
C VAL A 740 21.75 -15.27 -4.06
N SER A 741 22.84 -15.89 -4.50
CA SER A 741 24.16 -15.30 -4.42
C SER A 741 24.97 -15.52 -5.68
N LEU A 742 26.09 -14.83 -5.82
CA LEU A 742 27.10 -15.16 -6.83
C LEU A 742 28.09 -16.15 -6.22
N ASP A 743 28.55 -17.10 -7.04
CA ASP A 743 29.59 -18.07 -6.68
C ASP A 743 30.86 -17.36 -6.16
N GLU A 744 31.55 -17.95 -5.18
CA GLU A 744 32.72 -17.37 -4.49
C GLU A 744 33.95 -17.21 -5.38
N ALA A 745 34.01 -17.93 -6.50
CA ALA A 745 35.06 -17.74 -7.51
C ALA A 745 34.73 -16.60 -8.50
N SER A 746 33.53 -16.03 -8.41
CA SER A 746 33.30 -14.69 -8.94
C SER A 746 34.23 -13.74 -8.19
N PRO A 747 34.93 -12.82 -8.87
CA PRO A 747 35.77 -11.83 -8.20
C PRO A 747 34.98 -10.92 -7.23
N GLU A 748 33.64 -10.99 -7.24
CA GLU A 748 32.72 -10.23 -6.42
C GLU A 748 31.50 -11.08 -6.03
N THR A 749 31.13 -11.10 -4.74
CA THR A 749 29.96 -11.82 -4.22
C THR A 749 28.78 -10.86 -3.98
N ALA A 750 27.56 -11.34 -4.21
CA ALA A 750 26.31 -10.62 -3.97
C ALA A 750 25.33 -11.51 -3.18
N SER A 751 24.41 -10.92 -2.42
CA SER A 751 23.31 -11.64 -1.76
C SER A 751 21.98 -10.99 -2.14
N VAL A 752 21.06 -11.74 -2.75
CA VAL A 752 19.82 -11.28 -3.38
C VAL A 752 18.64 -12.15 -2.96
N GLN A 753 17.45 -11.58 -2.79
CA GLN A 753 16.22 -12.35 -2.57
C GLN A 753 15.23 -12.05 -3.69
N ALA A 754 14.76 -13.07 -4.41
CA ALA A 754 13.80 -12.91 -5.50
C ALA A 754 12.39 -13.34 -5.11
N PHE A 755 11.37 -12.65 -5.63
CA PHE A 755 9.95 -13.01 -5.53
C PHE A 755 9.38 -13.20 -6.94
N LEU A 756 8.74 -14.34 -7.20
CA LEU A 756 8.01 -14.61 -8.44
C LEU A 756 6.54 -14.93 -8.11
N ILE A 757 5.61 -14.28 -8.80
CA ILE A 757 4.17 -14.40 -8.56
C ILE A 757 3.57 -15.39 -9.56
N GLY A 758 2.96 -16.47 -9.07
CA GLY A 758 2.09 -17.34 -9.86
C GLY A 758 0.70 -17.39 -9.22
N ALA A 759 -0.34 -16.94 -9.92
CA ALA A 759 -1.72 -17.04 -9.47
C ALA A 759 -2.56 -17.79 -10.51
N THR A 760 -3.28 -18.83 -10.07
CA THR A 760 -4.46 -19.31 -10.80
C THR A 760 -5.68 -19.12 -9.91
N GLY A 761 -6.74 -18.54 -10.47
CA GLY A 761 -8.07 -18.59 -9.87
C GLY A 761 -8.79 -17.23 -9.84
N GLY A 762 -9.80 -17.10 -10.70
CA GLY A 762 -10.91 -16.16 -10.48
C GLY A 762 -11.08 -15.05 -11.53
N GLY A 763 -11.82 -15.33 -12.61
CA GLY A 763 -12.70 -14.35 -13.25
C GLY A 763 -12.38 -13.90 -14.69
N GLY A 764 -13.19 -14.35 -15.65
CA GLY A 764 -13.56 -13.57 -16.85
C GLY A 764 -12.89 -13.95 -18.19
N ASN A 765 -13.69 -14.02 -19.26
CA ASN A 765 -13.30 -14.32 -20.66
C ASN A 765 -12.57 -13.18 -21.41
N LEU A 766 -11.93 -12.26 -20.71
CA LEU A 766 -11.15 -11.17 -21.31
C LEU A 766 -9.82 -11.05 -20.57
N ALA A 767 -8.82 -11.82 -21.02
CA ALA A 767 -7.44 -11.67 -20.59
C ALA A 767 -6.56 -11.68 -21.84
N GLU A 768 -5.98 -10.52 -22.18
CA GLU A 768 -4.86 -10.44 -23.12
C GLU A 768 -3.61 -11.06 -22.47
N PRO A 769 -2.73 -11.71 -23.25
CA PRO A 769 -1.50 -12.28 -22.73
C PRO A 769 -0.57 -11.19 -22.21
N VAL A 770 -0.05 -11.34 -20.98
CA VAL A 770 1.11 -10.58 -20.54
C VAL A 770 2.32 -11.08 -21.33
N ALA A 771 3.05 -10.14 -21.92
CA ALA A 771 4.16 -10.35 -22.83
C ALA A 771 5.19 -11.37 -22.32
N LYS A 772 5.82 -12.09 -23.25
CA LYS A 772 7.05 -12.86 -22.98
C LYS A 772 8.08 -11.88 -22.38
N PRO A 773 8.70 -12.21 -21.22
CA PRO A 773 9.77 -11.38 -20.67
C PRO A 773 10.93 -11.37 -21.66
N THR A 774 11.05 -10.28 -22.39
CA THR A 774 12.19 -9.97 -23.24
C THR A 774 13.15 -9.11 -22.43
N LEU A 775 14.45 -9.16 -22.74
CA LEU A 775 15.43 -8.26 -22.14
C LEU A 775 14.95 -6.81 -22.35
N GLY A 776 14.66 -6.08 -21.27
CA GLY A 776 14.09 -4.72 -21.35
C GLY A 776 12.58 -4.60 -21.09
N ASP A 777 11.88 -5.68 -20.73
CA ASP A 777 10.49 -5.61 -20.26
C ASP A 777 10.40 -4.96 -18.85
N PRO A 778 9.56 -3.91 -18.67
CA PRO A 778 9.24 -3.29 -17.37
C PRO A 778 8.86 -4.27 -16.23
N LEU A 779 8.34 -5.45 -16.57
CA LEU A 779 7.69 -6.34 -15.60
C LEU A 779 8.61 -7.47 -15.09
N ALA A 780 9.85 -7.58 -15.60
CA ALA A 780 10.81 -8.59 -15.18
C ALA A 780 11.85 -8.02 -14.18
N ALA A 781 12.02 -8.71 -13.04
CA ALA A 781 13.04 -8.35 -12.06
C ALA A 781 14.46 -8.56 -12.64
N GLN A 782 15.23 -7.48 -12.85
CA GLN A 782 16.63 -7.58 -13.27
C GLN A 782 17.54 -7.76 -12.05
N ILE A 783 18.27 -8.87 -12.00
CA ILE A 783 19.39 -9.03 -11.06
C ILE A 783 20.57 -8.24 -11.64
N VAL A 784 21.13 -7.33 -10.86
CA VAL A 784 22.29 -6.52 -11.28
C VAL A 784 23.39 -6.63 -10.25
N HIS A 785 24.61 -6.81 -10.75
CA HIS A 785 25.83 -6.92 -9.98
C HIS A 785 26.00 -5.75 -8.96
N PRO A 786 26.46 -5.97 -7.72
CA PRO A 786 26.49 -4.95 -6.66
C PRO A 786 27.24 -3.67 -7.02
N ARG A 787 28.35 -3.72 -7.76
CA ARG A 787 29.02 -2.51 -8.25
C ARG A 787 28.19 -1.75 -9.29
N VAL A 788 27.48 -2.46 -10.15
CA VAL A 788 26.61 -1.86 -11.18
C VAL A 788 25.36 -1.27 -10.51
N ALA A 789 24.80 -1.96 -9.53
CA ALA A 789 23.73 -1.46 -8.69
C ALA A 789 24.18 -0.25 -7.87
N THR A 790 25.38 -0.28 -7.30
CA THR A 790 25.97 0.85 -6.54
C THR A 790 26.18 2.03 -7.46
N GLU A 791 26.75 1.87 -8.66
CA GLU A 791 26.92 2.96 -9.62
C GLU A 791 25.58 3.51 -10.14
N ARG A 792 24.60 2.64 -10.42
CA ARG A 792 23.23 3.06 -10.81
C ARG A 792 22.50 3.76 -9.66
N ALA A 793 22.69 3.30 -8.42
CA ALA A 793 22.07 3.89 -7.23
C ALA A 793 22.81 5.12 -6.73
N ARG A 794 24.11 5.27 -7.04
CA ARG A 794 24.95 6.38 -6.57
C ARG A 794 24.37 7.72 -6.98
N GLN A 795 23.96 7.88 -8.23
CA GLN A 795 23.35 9.12 -8.70
C GLN A 795 22.01 9.40 -8.01
N ALA A 796 21.19 8.38 -7.78
CA ALA A 796 19.93 8.54 -7.06
C ALA A 796 20.17 8.83 -5.57
N ALA A 797 21.20 8.25 -4.95
CA ALA A 797 21.57 8.47 -3.57
C ALA A 797 22.16 9.86 -3.35
N GLU A 798 23.10 10.27 -4.21
CA GLU A 798 23.68 11.63 -4.22
C GLU A 798 22.59 12.68 -4.50
N PHE A 799 21.68 12.42 -5.45
CA PHE A 799 20.52 13.29 -5.71
C PHE A 799 19.59 13.38 -4.51
N ARG A 800 19.23 12.26 -3.87
CA ARG A 800 18.34 12.23 -2.69
C ARG A 800 18.99 12.85 -1.44
N ALA A 801 20.31 12.78 -1.32
CA ALA A 801 21.02 13.42 -0.22
C ALA A 801 20.90 14.96 -0.28
N LEU A 802 20.87 15.51 -1.49
CA LEU A 802 20.72 16.95 -1.75
C LEU A 802 19.25 17.40 -1.86
N PHE A 803 18.43 16.58 -2.50
CA PHE A 803 17.01 16.84 -2.79
C PHE A 803 16.15 15.71 -2.21
N PRO A 804 15.93 15.71 -0.88
CA PRO A 804 15.24 14.62 -0.23
C PRO A 804 13.81 14.43 -0.76
N PRO A 805 13.28 13.20 -0.74
CA PRO A 805 11.97 12.85 -1.30
C PRO A 805 10.82 13.80 -0.90
N ALA A 806 10.82 14.24 0.36
CA ALA A 806 9.82 15.16 0.86
C ALA A 806 9.72 16.44 0.03
N VAL A 807 10.82 16.89 -0.62
CA VAL A 807 10.95 18.14 -1.37
C VAL A 807 10.23 18.15 -2.72
N LEU A 808 10.05 16.99 -3.35
CA LEU A 808 9.80 16.93 -4.80
C LEU A 808 8.80 15.85 -5.26
N PHE A 809 8.33 14.96 -4.40
CA PHE A 809 7.28 14.03 -4.77
C PHE A 809 5.92 14.65 -4.47
N GLU A 810 5.11 14.92 -5.51
CA GLU A 810 3.67 14.76 -5.34
C GLU A 810 3.45 13.35 -4.77
N PRO A 811 2.55 13.19 -3.78
CA PRO A 811 2.35 11.90 -3.15
C PRO A 811 1.77 10.93 -4.17
N ILE A 812 2.65 10.19 -4.86
CA ILE A 812 2.23 9.18 -5.84
C ILE A 812 1.53 8.01 -5.15
N ILE A 813 1.53 7.92 -3.80
CA ILE A 813 0.71 6.96 -3.06
C ILE A 813 0.28 7.56 -1.70
N PRO A 814 -1.02 7.58 -1.34
CA PRO A 814 -1.45 7.74 0.04
C PRO A 814 -0.90 6.57 0.89
N ARG A 815 -0.21 6.87 1.99
CA ARG A 815 0.44 5.89 2.89
C ARG A 815 -0.48 4.77 3.35
#